data_AF-A0AAN7FFC6-F1
#
_entry.id   AF-A0AAN7FFC6-F1
#
_cell.length_a   1.000
_cell.length_b   1.000
_cell.length_c   1.000
_cell.angle_alpha   90.00
_cell.angle_beta   90.00
_cell.angle_gamma   90.00
#
_symmetry.space_group_name_H-M   'P 1'
#
loop_
_entity.id
_entity.type
_entity.pdbx_description
1 polymer ?
#
loop_
_entity_poly.entity_id
_entity_poly.type
_entity_poly.pdbx_seq_one_letter_code
_entity_poly.pdbx_strand_id
1 'polypeptide(L)'
;MARDYLWSLTSEGHNVGLEISKTGSCTNLNFLQVSYNFLTGEIQSNLGTLSNFRFFAIPQNNVTGSIPNSFRNISSLVVFSAFFNQLGGSIPDSFGQLTKITVFNLGSNKLSGTIPPSFFNLSSMIDFNVGGNRIQGHLPLDIGITLPNIYFFSIIENQFTGSIPASITNASNLYLLQLSNNKLHGNVPSLEKLNRMTHFRISNNNLGNGGENDLGFLCSLTNDTYLTSLHINGNKFGEELHKCIGNFSTTLISLFLDDNILSGKIPIEIGNLINLEELHMWQNNLSSNIPSEIGMLQKLQFLALNNNNFYGNIPSEIGKLLKLQLLALNTNNFYGNIPSSIGNLTFLTYLYLYENNFQGNISSSLSKCQHLFTLNLAHNNLSGSISPQIIGLLFSPSFLSLSANQFTGVLPMELGNLKNLEGFDISKNKLFGKIPDSLGSYVKLEYLYMESNLFQGTIPPSFESLRGLQLLDLSNNNLIGQIPKFLEKRKDNTLSDSGNLLLNLSYQSLLNATNGFSSTNLIGVGSFGSVYKGILDQGRQTDIVAIKVLTPCSGIDYQGHNFKALVYGFMENGNLDEWLHPTSRMDEAVEEPKNLSILQRLNIAIDVANALDYLHHCQTPIVHCNLKPSNILIDDEMIGHVGDFGLAKFLFDVIEDYSIDPLSSVGVRGTVGYTHPEYGMGNEVSTYGDVYSYGILMIEIFIGQRLVAKMFQDSLNLCDFVKATLPEQIIDIIDPILLLEREEGRQR
;
A
#
# COMPACT_ATOMS: atom_id res chain seq x y z
N MET A 1 -30.39 4.55 33.10
CA MET A 1 -31.59 5.27 32.61
C MET A 1 -31.29 6.61 31.90
N ALA A 2 -30.03 6.99 31.67
CA ALA A 2 -29.65 8.16 30.86
C ALA A 2 -29.11 7.80 29.45
N ARG A 3 -29.35 6.57 28.99
CA ARG A 3 -28.88 6.07 27.69
C ARG A 3 -29.87 6.33 26.54
N ASP A 4 -31.13 6.60 26.85
CA ASP A 4 -32.22 6.57 25.86
C ASP A 4 -32.79 7.95 25.47
N TYR A 5 -32.21 9.06 25.94
CA TYR A 5 -32.78 10.41 25.74
C TYR A 5 -31.92 11.38 24.92
N LEU A 6 -30.77 10.95 24.39
CA LEU A 6 -29.93 11.76 23.50
C LEU A 6 -30.05 11.36 22.02
N TRP A 7 -30.86 10.36 21.69
CA TRP A 7 -30.97 9.79 20.36
C TRP A 7 -32.42 9.50 20.04
N SER A 8 -33.02 10.24 19.09
CA SER A 8 -34.23 9.72 18.43
C SER A 8 -33.80 8.83 17.28
N LEU A 9 -33.98 7.52 17.45
CA LEU A 9 -34.12 6.58 16.34
C LEU A 9 -35.41 6.93 15.60
N THR A 10 -35.33 7.71 14.52
CA THR A 10 -36.39 7.70 13.51
C THR A 10 -36.18 6.43 12.68
N SER A 11 -37.09 5.48 12.87
CA SER A 11 -37.19 4.26 12.08
C SER A 11 -37.73 4.59 10.69
N GLU A 12 -36.93 5.24 9.85
CA GLU A 12 -37.13 5.33 8.40
C GLU A 12 -35.78 5.76 7.78
N GLY A 13 -35.35 5.00 6.77
CA GLY A 13 -34.07 5.05 6.04
C GLY A 13 -33.14 6.27 6.19
N HIS A 14 -31.91 5.99 6.62
CA HIS A 14 -30.66 6.66 6.24
C HIS A 14 -30.55 8.18 6.43
N ASN A 15 -30.35 8.63 7.68
CA ASN A 15 -29.47 9.75 8.04
C ASN A 15 -29.43 9.91 9.57
N VAL A 16 -28.37 9.43 10.23
CA VAL A 16 -28.14 9.76 11.65
C VAL A 16 -27.33 11.04 11.69
N GLY A 17 -28.04 12.17 11.69
CA GLY A 17 -27.48 13.47 12.02
C GLY A 17 -27.27 13.61 13.52
N LEU A 18 -26.30 14.44 13.94
CA LEU A 18 -26.21 14.94 15.31
C LEU A 18 -27.40 15.87 15.62
N GLU A 19 -28.61 15.32 15.78
CA GLU A 19 -29.77 16.08 16.27
C GLU A 19 -29.88 15.98 17.78
N ILE A 20 -29.33 16.98 18.47
CA ILE A 20 -29.70 17.25 19.87
C ILE A 20 -30.96 18.12 19.81
N SER A 21 -32.09 17.52 19.38
CA SER A 21 -33.38 18.23 19.23
C SER A 21 -34.06 18.57 20.57
N LYS A 22 -33.47 18.18 21.70
CA LYS A 22 -33.89 18.58 23.06
C LYS A 22 -32.72 19.10 23.92
N THR A 23 -32.10 20.22 23.52
CA THR A 23 -31.09 20.92 24.33
C THR A 23 -31.61 21.46 25.68
N GLY A 24 -32.91 21.33 25.97
CA GLY A 24 -33.47 21.66 27.29
C GLY A 24 -33.19 20.63 28.40
N SER A 25 -32.74 19.41 28.10
CA SER A 25 -32.67 18.31 29.09
C SER A 25 -31.27 17.97 29.60
N CYS A 26 -30.20 18.47 28.97
CA CYS A 26 -28.81 18.14 29.31
C CYS A 26 -27.98 19.38 29.71
N THR A 27 -28.56 20.33 30.45
CA THR A 27 -27.91 21.60 30.85
C THR A 27 -26.67 21.43 31.74
N ASN A 28 -26.49 20.25 32.35
CA ASN A 28 -25.32 19.89 33.15
C ASN A 28 -24.23 19.15 32.35
N LEU A 29 -24.41 18.96 31.04
CA LEU A 29 -23.42 18.28 30.22
C LEU A 29 -22.12 19.09 30.19
N ASN A 30 -21.04 18.46 30.61
CA ASN A 30 -19.71 19.07 30.71
C ASN A 30 -18.70 18.43 29.74
N PHE A 31 -18.95 17.18 29.36
CA PHE A 31 -18.04 16.38 28.55
C PHE A 31 -18.84 15.63 27.48
N LEU A 32 -18.44 15.77 26.22
CA LEU A 32 -18.96 15.01 25.08
C LEU A 32 -17.79 14.45 24.29
N GLN A 33 -17.75 13.12 24.15
CA GLN A 33 -16.83 12.44 23.27
C GLN A 33 -17.59 11.41 22.43
N VAL A 34 -17.56 11.56 21.11
CA VAL A 34 -18.25 10.68 20.16
C VAL A 34 -17.32 10.33 18.99
N SER A 35 -16.13 9.82 19.33
CA SER A 35 -15.08 9.48 18.37
C SER A 35 -15.35 8.17 17.62
N TYR A 36 -14.73 7.96 16.45
CA TYR A 36 -14.74 6.67 15.71
C TYR A 36 -16.15 6.14 15.39
N ASN A 37 -16.98 6.98 14.79
CA ASN A 37 -18.34 6.62 14.40
C ASN A 37 -18.61 7.05 12.94
N PHE A 38 -19.82 6.78 12.45
CA PHE A 38 -20.25 7.19 11.11
C PHE A 38 -21.21 8.39 11.16
N LEU A 39 -21.05 9.29 12.14
CA LEU A 39 -21.95 10.43 12.29
C LEU A 39 -21.89 11.33 11.06
N THR A 40 -23.05 11.79 10.62
CA THR A 40 -23.23 12.69 9.47
C THR A 40 -23.98 13.96 9.90
N GLY A 41 -24.24 14.87 8.96
CA GLY A 41 -24.92 16.14 9.25
C GLY A 41 -23.98 17.22 9.77
N GLU A 42 -24.52 18.29 10.34
CA GLU A 42 -23.76 19.45 10.81
C GLU A 42 -23.69 19.55 12.33
N ILE A 43 -22.67 20.25 12.85
CA ILE A 43 -22.59 20.61 14.26
C ILE A 43 -23.69 21.63 14.57
N GLN A 44 -24.64 21.26 15.42
CA GLN A 44 -25.77 22.11 15.73
C GLN A 44 -25.38 23.33 16.57
N SER A 45 -25.85 24.52 16.18
CA SER A 45 -25.53 25.77 16.86
C SER A 45 -26.10 25.87 18.28
N ASN A 46 -27.15 25.11 18.59
CA ASN A 46 -27.75 25.04 19.92
C ASN A 46 -26.82 24.44 20.98
N LEU A 47 -25.77 23.69 20.60
CA LEU A 47 -24.71 23.26 21.52
C LEU A 47 -24.05 24.44 22.25
N GLY A 48 -24.02 25.62 21.62
CA GLY A 48 -23.53 26.87 22.20
C GLY A 48 -24.33 27.37 23.41
N THR A 49 -25.49 26.78 23.74
CA THR A 49 -26.26 27.14 24.95
C THR A 49 -25.80 26.39 26.20
N LEU A 50 -24.91 25.40 26.08
CA LEU A 50 -24.41 24.60 27.21
C LEU A 50 -23.27 25.34 27.92
N SER A 51 -23.61 26.26 28.81
CA SER A 51 -22.64 27.15 29.48
C SER A 51 -21.61 26.44 30.39
N ASN A 52 -21.85 25.18 30.75
CA ASN A 52 -20.96 24.38 31.60
C ASN A 52 -20.02 23.46 30.81
N PHE A 53 -20.09 23.48 29.48
CA PHE A 53 -19.40 22.53 28.63
C PHE A 53 -17.89 22.82 28.60
N ARG A 54 -17.06 21.81 28.86
CA ARG A 54 -15.59 21.94 28.88
C ARG A 54 -14.91 21.13 27.81
N PHE A 55 -15.51 20.02 27.39
CA PHE A 55 -14.87 19.08 26.50
C PHE A 55 -15.82 18.68 25.37
N PHE A 56 -15.45 19.06 24.15
CA PHE A 56 -16.13 18.68 22.92
C PHE A 56 -15.16 17.90 22.03
N ALA A 57 -15.41 16.62 21.83
CA ALA A 57 -14.64 15.77 20.93
C ALA A 57 -15.55 14.91 20.04
N ILE A 58 -15.43 15.04 18.72
CA ILE A 58 -16.14 14.20 17.73
C ILE A 58 -15.22 13.67 16.60
N PRO A 59 -13.97 13.28 16.87
CA PRO A 59 -13.04 12.93 15.80
C PRO A 59 -13.41 11.64 15.05
N GLN A 60 -12.91 11.48 13.83
CA GLN A 60 -13.14 10.30 12.98
C GLN A 60 -14.62 9.99 12.81
N ASN A 61 -15.32 10.92 12.16
CA ASN A 61 -16.70 10.79 11.73
C ASN A 61 -16.84 11.36 10.30
N ASN A 62 -18.07 11.46 9.79
CA ASN A 62 -18.37 12.04 8.50
C ASN A 62 -19.19 13.34 8.64
N VAL A 63 -18.93 14.11 9.71
CA VAL A 63 -19.65 15.36 10.02
C VAL A 63 -19.24 16.45 9.02
N THR A 64 -20.24 17.16 8.51
CA THR A 64 -20.16 18.19 7.45
C THR A 64 -20.52 19.57 8.01
N GLY A 65 -20.61 20.57 7.15
CA GLY A 65 -20.99 21.94 7.53
C GLY A 65 -19.86 22.74 8.16
N SER A 66 -20.18 23.90 8.73
CA SER A 66 -19.21 24.82 9.33
C SER A 66 -19.14 24.70 10.85
N ILE A 67 -18.05 25.19 11.44
CA ILE A 67 -17.91 25.31 12.90
C ILE A 67 -18.85 26.43 13.41
N PRO A 68 -19.81 26.14 14.30
CA PRO A 68 -20.79 27.14 14.72
C PRO A 68 -20.19 28.23 15.60
N ASN A 69 -20.46 29.49 15.26
CA ASN A 69 -20.03 30.67 16.03
C ASN A 69 -20.61 30.70 17.46
N SER A 70 -21.69 29.97 17.72
CA SER A 70 -22.35 29.91 19.04
C SER A 70 -21.48 29.30 20.14
N PHE A 71 -20.46 28.50 19.78
CA PHE A 71 -19.47 27.96 20.74
C PHE A 71 -18.70 29.05 21.48
N ARG A 72 -18.64 30.29 20.96
CA ARG A 72 -18.07 31.44 21.66
C ARG A 72 -18.69 31.69 23.04
N ASN A 73 -19.96 31.27 23.24
CA ASN A 73 -20.67 31.47 24.49
C ASN A 73 -20.21 30.50 25.60
N ILE A 74 -19.42 29.48 25.24
CA ILE A 74 -18.93 28.44 26.14
C ILE A 74 -17.56 28.85 26.69
N SER A 75 -17.51 29.88 27.54
CA SER A 75 -16.25 30.38 28.12
C SER A 75 -15.54 29.37 29.04
N SER A 76 -16.20 28.26 29.37
CA SER A 76 -15.62 27.12 30.09
C SER A 76 -14.85 26.13 29.20
N LEU A 77 -14.92 26.26 27.88
CA LEU A 77 -14.38 25.26 26.96
C LEU A 77 -12.85 25.12 27.10
N VAL A 78 -12.40 23.89 27.30
CA VAL A 78 -10.99 23.50 27.47
C VAL A 78 -10.50 22.71 26.27
N VAL A 79 -11.34 21.83 25.72
CA VAL A 79 -11.00 20.99 24.57
C VAL A 79 -12.04 21.16 23.49
N PHE A 80 -11.58 21.48 22.28
CA PHE A 80 -12.36 21.37 21.05
C PHE A 80 -11.61 20.48 20.06
N SER A 81 -12.15 19.30 19.77
CA SER A 81 -11.56 18.33 18.85
C SER A 81 -12.60 17.81 17.86
N ALA A 82 -12.33 17.95 16.57
CA ALA A 82 -13.18 17.43 15.50
C ALA A 82 -12.36 16.94 14.31
N PHE A 83 -11.16 16.40 14.57
CA PHE A 83 -10.25 15.96 13.52
C PHE A 83 -10.83 14.78 12.72
N PHE A 84 -10.41 14.63 11.46
CA PHE A 84 -10.85 13.57 10.55
C PHE A 84 -12.38 13.57 10.35
N ASN A 85 -12.88 14.67 9.78
CA ASN A 85 -14.28 14.88 9.43
C ASN A 85 -14.37 15.57 8.06
N GLN A 86 -15.56 16.03 7.67
CA GLN A 86 -15.82 16.75 6.43
C GLN A 86 -16.18 18.23 6.68
N LEU A 87 -15.73 18.81 7.80
CA LEU A 87 -16.05 20.20 8.17
C LEU A 87 -15.43 21.18 7.17
N GLY A 88 -16.25 22.14 6.72
CA GLY A 88 -15.86 23.21 5.80
C GLY A 88 -16.02 24.60 6.40
N GLY A 89 -15.94 25.62 5.55
CA GLY A 89 -15.98 27.03 6.00
C GLY A 89 -14.68 27.47 6.66
N SER A 90 -14.73 28.56 7.44
CA SER A 90 -13.58 29.12 8.15
C SER A 90 -13.68 28.92 9.66
N ILE A 91 -12.53 28.98 10.35
CA ILE A 91 -12.48 29.01 11.81
C ILE A 91 -13.09 30.35 12.28
N PRO A 92 -14.12 30.37 13.15
CA PRO A 92 -14.75 31.63 13.55
C PRO A 92 -13.84 32.48 14.45
N ASP A 93 -13.68 33.77 14.12
CA ASP A 93 -12.82 34.72 14.86
C ASP A 93 -13.13 34.81 16.35
N SER A 94 -14.39 34.61 16.73
CA SER A 94 -14.85 34.67 18.12
C SER A 94 -14.26 33.58 19.00
N PHE A 95 -13.74 32.48 18.43
CA PHE A 95 -13.09 31.43 19.22
C PHE A 95 -11.81 31.93 19.91
N GLY A 96 -11.20 33.01 19.42
CA GLY A 96 -10.10 33.67 20.13
C GLY A 96 -10.47 34.30 21.48
N GLN A 97 -11.75 34.28 21.87
CA GLN A 97 -12.22 34.70 23.19
C GLN A 97 -12.28 33.54 24.21
N LEU A 98 -12.03 32.30 23.77
CA LEU A 98 -12.09 31.10 24.61
C LEU A 98 -10.79 30.92 25.41
N THR A 99 -10.56 31.81 26.37
CA THR A 99 -9.30 31.91 27.12
C THR A 99 -8.91 30.68 27.96
N LYS A 100 -9.79 29.70 28.11
CA LYS A 100 -9.53 28.43 28.82
C LYS A 100 -9.15 27.27 27.91
N ILE A 101 -9.16 27.45 26.59
CA ILE A 101 -8.90 26.37 25.66
C ILE A 101 -7.42 25.96 25.72
N THR A 102 -7.19 24.67 25.91
CA THR A 102 -5.85 24.07 25.98
C THR A 102 -5.56 23.19 24.78
N VAL A 103 -6.60 22.54 24.23
CA VAL A 103 -6.50 21.65 23.07
C VAL A 103 -7.48 22.14 22.00
N PHE A 104 -6.94 22.45 20.83
CA PHE A 104 -7.70 22.81 19.66
C PHE A 104 -7.24 21.97 18.47
N ASN A 105 -8.03 20.96 18.11
CA ASN A 105 -7.68 20.00 17.08
C ASN A 105 -8.78 19.89 16.00
N LEU A 106 -8.46 20.36 14.81
CA LEU A 106 -9.32 20.36 13.62
C LEU A 106 -8.65 19.67 12.43
N GLY A 107 -7.66 18.82 12.69
CA GLY A 107 -6.87 18.16 11.64
C GLY A 107 -7.73 17.38 10.64
N SER A 108 -7.26 17.21 9.40
CA SER A 108 -7.90 16.38 8.36
C SER A 108 -9.37 16.72 8.14
N ASN A 109 -9.64 17.94 7.66
CA ASN A 109 -10.98 18.44 7.34
C ASN A 109 -10.95 19.22 6.00
N LYS A 110 -12.02 19.95 5.67
CA LYS A 110 -12.14 20.79 4.46
C LYS A 110 -12.14 22.29 4.81
N LEU A 111 -11.57 22.68 5.95
CA LEU A 111 -11.56 24.07 6.42
C LEU A 111 -10.72 24.96 5.49
N SER A 112 -11.09 26.23 5.40
CA SER A 112 -10.46 27.24 4.54
C SER A 112 -10.40 28.60 5.26
N GLY A 113 -9.88 29.63 4.60
CA GLY A 113 -9.67 30.94 5.22
C GLY A 113 -8.38 30.97 6.05
N THR A 114 -8.31 31.81 7.07
CA THR A 114 -7.11 32.01 7.91
C THR A 114 -7.33 31.56 9.34
N ILE A 115 -6.26 31.26 10.09
CA ILE A 115 -6.34 31.19 11.55
C ILE A 115 -6.60 32.62 12.06
N PRO A 116 -7.66 32.85 12.86
CA PRO A 116 -7.92 34.18 13.41
C PRO A 116 -6.75 34.66 14.28
N PRO A 117 -6.25 35.90 14.12
CA PRO A 117 -5.10 36.40 14.89
C PRO A 117 -5.28 36.30 16.42
N SER A 118 -6.51 36.42 16.89
CA SER A 118 -6.87 36.29 18.31
C SER A 118 -6.54 34.92 18.91
N PHE A 119 -6.46 33.84 18.12
CA PHE A 119 -6.06 32.52 18.60
C PHE A 119 -4.64 32.49 19.10
N PHE A 120 -3.76 33.25 18.46
CA PHE A 120 -2.36 33.30 18.84
C PHE A 120 -2.15 34.04 20.15
N ASN A 121 -3.19 34.63 20.77
CA ASN A 121 -3.12 35.27 22.09
C ASN A 121 -3.68 34.38 23.22
N LEU A 122 -3.99 33.11 22.93
CA LEU A 122 -4.53 32.15 23.90
C LEU A 122 -3.38 31.48 24.65
N SER A 123 -2.87 32.13 25.69
CA SER A 123 -1.73 31.64 26.48
C SER A 123 -1.95 30.29 27.19
N SER A 124 -3.20 29.82 27.28
CA SER A 124 -3.58 28.50 27.79
C SER A 124 -3.40 27.37 26.78
N MET A 125 -3.18 27.66 25.49
CA MET A 125 -3.02 26.65 24.44
C MET A 125 -1.77 25.79 24.69
N ILE A 126 -1.95 24.47 24.62
CA ILE A 126 -0.92 23.45 24.77
C ILE A 126 -0.81 22.63 23.48
N ASP A 127 -1.95 22.28 22.89
CA ASP A 127 -2.02 21.50 21.66
C ASP A 127 -2.85 22.26 20.63
N PHE A 128 -2.20 22.60 19.53
CA PHE A 128 -2.82 23.26 18.38
C PHE A 128 -2.56 22.43 17.11
N ASN A 129 -3.63 21.87 16.54
CA ASN A 129 -3.57 21.10 15.31
C ASN A 129 -4.66 21.54 14.33
N VAL A 130 -4.26 22.04 13.17
CA VAL A 130 -5.17 22.33 12.05
C VAL A 130 -4.67 21.71 10.73
N GLY A 131 -3.82 20.69 10.82
CA GLY A 131 -3.21 20.05 9.67
C GLY A 131 -4.21 19.40 8.71
N GLY A 132 -3.84 19.14 7.45
CA GLY A 132 -4.71 18.46 6.48
C GLY A 132 -5.98 19.25 6.15
N ASN A 133 -5.84 20.54 5.86
CA ASN A 133 -6.96 21.44 5.53
C ASN A 133 -6.58 22.32 4.31
N ARG A 134 -7.37 23.37 4.02
CA ARG A 134 -7.12 24.36 2.96
C ARG A 134 -6.91 25.75 3.54
N ILE A 135 -6.33 25.83 4.75
CA ILE A 135 -6.12 27.09 5.47
C ILE A 135 -4.93 27.83 4.86
N GLN A 136 -5.08 29.13 4.71
CA GLN A 136 -4.05 30.06 4.23
C GLN A 136 -3.65 31.06 5.33
N GLY A 137 -2.73 31.97 5.01
CA GLY A 137 -2.26 33.01 5.91
C GLY A 137 -0.79 32.83 6.26
N HIS A 138 -0.37 33.41 7.38
CA HIS A 138 1.02 33.40 7.84
C HIS A 138 1.08 33.27 9.36
N LEU A 139 2.19 32.74 9.87
CA LEU A 139 2.45 32.67 11.31
C LEU A 139 2.73 34.08 11.88
N PRO A 140 2.18 34.44 13.06
CA PRO A 140 2.48 35.72 13.71
C PRO A 140 3.95 35.83 14.10
N LEU A 141 4.52 37.02 13.96
CA LEU A 141 5.93 37.27 14.27
C LEU A 141 6.29 37.01 15.75
N ASP A 142 5.31 37.07 16.65
CA ASP A 142 5.41 36.92 18.09
C ASP A 142 4.85 35.59 18.62
N ILE A 143 4.55 34.61 17.75
CA ILE A 143 3.87 33.35 18.10
C ILE A 143 4.48 32.61 19.30
N GLY A 144 5.81 32.53 19.41
CA GLY A 144 6.44 31.82 20.53
C GLY A 144 6.45 32.61 21.85
N ILE A 145 6.10 33.90 21.80
CA ILE A 145 5.88 34.75 22.99
C ILE A 145 4.42 34.65 23.44
N THR A 146 3.49 34.65 22.48
CA THR A 146 2.05 34.72 22.75
C THR A 146 1.44 33.34 23.06
N LEU A 147 2.09 32.25 22.61
CA LEU A 147 1.76 30.86 22.96
C LEU A 147 2.89 30.18 23.77
N PRO A 148 3.21 30.65 25.00
CA PRO A 148 4.39 30.19 25.75
C PRO A 148 4.27 28.75 26.28
N ASN A 149 3.05 28.21 26.37
CA ASN A 149 2.77 26.86 26.88
C ASN A 149 2.58 25.82 25.75
N ILE A 150 2.75 26.22 24.50
CA ILE A 150 2.56 25.32 23.38
C ILE A 150 3.55 24.15 23.46
N TYR A 151 3.00 22.95 23.32
CA TYR A 151 3.72 21.68 23.39
C TYR A 151 3.68 20.96 22.04
N PHE A 152 2.50 20.93 21.42
CA PHE A 152 2.28 20.40 20.07
C PHE A 152 1.74 21.51 19.16
N PHE A 153 2.43 21.77 18.05
CA PHE A 153 1.97 22.74 17.06
C PHE A 153 2.04 22.13 15.65
N SER A 154 0.88 21.98 15.00
CA SER A 154 0.80 21.42 13.65
C SER A 154 -0.11 22.23 12.72
N ILE A 155 0.47 22.61 11.58
CA ILE A 155 -0.22 23.22 10.44
C ILE A 155 0.04 22.43 9.14
N ILE A 156 0.48 21.17 9.26
CA ILE A 156 0.88 20.33 8.12
C ILE A 156 -0.19 20.30 7.01
N GLU A 157 0.19 20.17 5.74
CA GLU A 157 -0.76 20.03 4.62
C GLU A 157 -1.81 21.14 4.57
N ASN A 158 -1.35 22.36 4.31
CA ASN A 158 -2.18 23.54 4.18
C ASN A 158 -1.58 24.49 3.12
N GLN A 159 -1.99 25.77 3.12
CA GLN A 159 -1.52 26.79 2.18
C GLN A 159 -0.86 27.98 2.92
N PHE A 160 -0.23 27.73 4.07
CA PHE A 160 0.47 28.79 4.82
C PHE A 160 1.65 29.34 4.04
N THR A 161 1.80 30.66 4.09
CA THR A 161 2.86 31.45 3.46
C THR A 161 3.62 32.25 4.52
N GLY A 162 4.62 33.01 4.11
CA GLY A 162 5.49 33.77 5.02
C GLY A 162 6.65 32.93 5.56
N SER A 163 7.42 33.52 6.47
CA SER A 163 8.56 32.87 7.09
C SER A 163 8.22 32.22 8.43
N ILE A 164 9.10 31.32 8.89
CA ILE A 164 9.06 30.80 10.26
C ILE A 164 9.52 31.94 11.20
N PRO A 165 8.66 32.42 12.12
CA PRO A 165 9.01 33.53 13.00
C PRO A 165 10.17 33.22 13.94
N ALA A 166 11.11 34.15 14.09
CA ALA A 166 12.23 34.00 15.02
C ALA A 166 11.79 33.81 16.48
N SER A 167 10.62 34.33 16.86
CA SER A 167 10.05 34.14 18.19
C SER A 167 9.71 32.68 18.51
N ILE A 168 9.65 31.76 17.54
CA ILE A 168 9.33 30.34 17.81
C ILE A 168 10.29 29.72 18.83
N THR A 169 11.54 30.18 18.87
CA THR A 169 12.56 29.77 19.85
C THR A 169 12.14 30.09 21.30
N ASN A 170 11.23 31.03 21.52
CA ASN A 170 10.73 31.38 22.86
C ASN A 170 9.69 30.38 23.40
N ALA A 171 9.14 29.50 22.56
CA ALA A 171 8.22 28.45 22.97
C ALA A 171 8.99 27.25 23.56
N SER A 172 9.62 27.43 24.72
CA SER A 172 10.55 26.44 25.31
C SER A 172 9.93 25.10 25.72
N ASN A 173 8.59 25.01 25.76
CA ASN A 173 7.87 23.76 26.00
C ASN A 173 7.59 22.96 24.72
N LEU A 174 7.92 23.51 23.55
CA LEU A 174 7.61 22.90 22.27
C LEU A 174 8.33 21.55 22.14
N TYR A 175 7.53 20.51 21.99
CA TYR A 175 7.96 19.13 21.90
C TYR A 175 7.88 18.62 20.46
N LEU A 176 6.85 19.03 19.73
CA LEU A 176 6.63 18.65 18.34
C LEU A 176 6.20 19.87 17.52
N LEU A 177 6.95 20.14 16.47
CA LEU A 177 6.69 21.23 15.52
C LEU A 177 6.56 20.66 14.11
N GLN A 178 5.34 20.74 13.57
CA GLN A 178 4.98 20.21 12.25
C GLN A 178 4.46 21.32 11.33
N LEU A 179 5.30 21.72 10.38
CA LEU A 179 5.02 22.77 9.41
C LEU A 179 5.05 22.27 7.96
N SER A 180 5.20 20.96 7.75
CA SER A 180 5.43 20.36 6.43
C SER A 180 4.27 20.59 5.44
N ASN A 181 4.51 20.42 4.14
CA ASN A 181 3.51 20.50 3.07
C ASN A 181 2.75 21.85 3.08
N ASN A 182 3.48 22.95 3.00
CA ASN A 182 2.95 24.32 2.97
C ASN A 182 3.72 25.17 1.93
N LYS A 183 3.54 26.50 1.96
CA LYS A 183 4.23 27.47 1.09
C LYS A 183 5.12 28.41 1.90
N LEU A 184 5.63 27.96 3.06
CA LEU A 184 6.53 28.74 3.89
C LEU A 184 7.84 29.01 3.15
N HIS A 185 8.46 30.16 3.36
CA HIS A 185 9.67 30.57 2.66
C HIS A 185 10.62 31.39 3.52
N GLY A 186 11.81 31.66 3.00
CA GLY A 186 12.87 32.34 3.74
C GLY A 186 13.62 31.39 4.67
N ASN A 187 14.45 31.96 5.54
CA ASN A 187 15.36 31.16 6.36
C ASN A 187 14.68 30.63 7.62
N VAL A 188 15.16 29.47 8.08
CA VAL A 188 14.79 28.95 9.39
C VAL A 188 15.57 29.73 10.46
N PRO A 189 14.90 30.29 11.49
CA PRO A 189 15.58 31.02 12.55
C PRO A 189 16.40 30.07 13.45
N SER A 190 17.27 30.63 14.30
CA SER A 190 17.94 29.85 15.34
C SER A 190 16.94 29.27 16.34
N LEU A 191 17.11 27.99 16.66
CA LEU A 191 16.27 27.19 17.55
C LEU A 191 16.97 26.87 18.88
N GLU A 192 18.02 27.63 19.24
CA GLU A 192 18.92 27.35 20.36
C GLU A 192 18.25 27.15 21.75
N LYS A 193 17.05 27.71 21.95
CA LYS A 193 16.30 27.63 23.21
C LYS A 193 15.32 26.45 23.27
N LEU A 194 15.10 25.76 22.15
CA LEU A 194 14.24 24.59 22.07
C LEU A 194 15.06 23.35 22.44
N ASN A 195 15.00 22.94 23.71
CA ASN A 195 15.80 21.83 24.25
C ASN A 195 14.97 20.61 24.67
N ARG A 196 13.71 20.56 24.20
CA ARG A 196 12.72 19.50 24.48
C ARG A 196 12.09 18.95 23.21
N MET A 197 12.55 19.40 22.06
CA MET A 197 11.89 19.08 20.81
C MET A 197 12.35 17.68 20.38
N THR A 198 11.40 16.86 19.98
CA THR A 198 11.64 15.48 19.53
C THR A 198 11.50 15.38 18.03
N HIS A 199 10.53 16.11 17.49
CA HIS A 199 10.18 16.08 16.08
C HIS A 199 10.17 17.50 15.54
N PHE A 200 11.08 17.76 14.60
CA PHE A 200 11.12 18.99 13.83
C PHE A 200 10.88 18.65 12.35
N ARG A 201 9.67 18.94 11.86
CA ARG A 201 9.23 18.60 10.50
C ARG A 201 8.81 19.86 9.75
N ILE A 202 9.60 20.23 8.75
CA ILE A 202 9.38 21.41 7.90
C ILE A 202 9.42 21.06 6.40
N SER A 203 9.27 19.78 6.07
CA SER A 203 9.40 19.23 4.73
C SER A 203 8.44 19.86 3.71
N ASN A 204 8.76 19.81 2.42
CA ASN A 204 7.88 20.23 1.32
C ASN A 204 7.35 21.66 1.51
N ASN A 205 8.28 22.61 1.53
CA ASN A 205 8.04 24.05 1.61
C ASN A 205 8.96 24.79 0.62
N ASN A 206 9.06 26.11 0.71
CA ASN A 206 9.99 26.94 -0.05
C ASN A 206 11.07 27.55 0.86
N LEU A 207 11.48 26.85 1.94
CA LEU A 207 12.47 27.35 2.91
C LEU A 207 13.89 27.25 2.35
N GLY A 208 14.75 28.16 2.80
CA GLY A 208 16.10 28.34 2.24
C GLY A 208 16.09 29.23 0.99
N ASN A 209 17.22 29.85 0.70
CA ASN A 209 17.42 30.68 -0.48
C ASN A 209 18.43 30.08 -1.48
N GLY A 210 18.93 28.89 -1.20
CA GLY A 210 19.95 28.20 -1.99
C GLY A 210 21.36 28.75 -1.85
N GLY A 211 21.62 29.51 -0.79
CA GLY A 211 22.84 30.28 -0.62
C GLY A 211 23.35 30.29 0.82
N GLU A 212 24.23 31.25 1.12
CA GLU A 212 24.98 31.22 2.38
C GLU A 212 24.13 31.31 3.66
N ASN A 213 24.44 30.44 4.63
CA ASN A 213 23.81 30.28 5.95
C ASN A 213 22.42 29.62 5.98
N ASP A 214 21.97 29.00 4.89
CA ASP A 214 20.69 28.29 4.85
C ASP A 214 20.58 27.19 5.93
N LEU A 215 21.70 26.53 6.20
CA LEU A 215 21.81 25.45 7.19
C LEU A 215 22.29 25.90 8.57
N GLY A 216 22.43 27.21 8.81
CA GLY A 216 22.95 27.73 10.09
C GLY A 216 22.12 27.28 11.31
N PHE A 217 20.81 27.14 11.15
CA PHE A 217 19.90 26.68 12.21
C PHE A 217 20.20 25.25 12.66
N LEU A 218 20.77 24.38 11.81
CA LEU A 218 21.12 23.01 12.21
C LEU A 218 22.05 23.04 13.41
N CYS A 219 23.04 23.91 13.44
CA CYS A 219 23.97 23.99 14.57
C CYS A 219 23.31 24.50 15.86
N SER A 220 22.13 25.12 15.79
CA SER A 220 21.36 25.49 16.99
C SER A 220 20.60 24.31 17.61
N LEU A 221 20.38 23.23 16.85
CA LEU A 221 19.71 22.01 17.30
C LEU A 221 20.63 21.05 18.07
N THR A 222 21.94 21.30 18.12
CA THR A 222 22.88 20.42 18.85
C THR A 222 22.63 20.40 20.36
N ASN A 223 21.93 21.41 20.90
CA ASN A 223 21.55 21.47 22.31
C ASN A 223 20.26 20.70 22.62
N ASP A 224 19.55 20.22 21.60
CA ASP A 224 18.27 19.54 21.76
C ASP A 224 18.49 18.04 21.99
N THR A 225 18.67 17.65 23.24
CA THR A 225 19.05 16.28 23.62
C THR A 225 17.93 15.25 23.46
N TYR A 226 16.72 15.68 23.07
CA TYR A 226 15.58 14.79 22.85
C TYR A 226 15.24 14.60 21.38
N LEU A 227 15.95 15.26 20.46
CA LEU A 227 15.64 15.20 19.04
C LEU A 227 15.73 13.76 18.52
N THR A 228 14.62 13.22 18.02
CA THR A 228 14.51 11.87 17.43
C THR A 228 14.28 11.91 15.94
N SER A 229 13.66 12.98 15.42
CA SER A 229 13.29 13.09 14.01
C SER A 229 13.50 14.52 13.50
N LEU A 230 14.31 14.64 12.44
CA LEU A 230 14.58 15.90 11.76
C LEU A 230 14.28 15.75 10.27
N HIS A 231 13.20 16.39 9.82
CA HIS A 231 12.77 16.35 8.42
C HIS A 231 12.74 17.76 7.81
N ILE A 232 13.67 18.01 6.88
CA ILE A 232 13.79 19.29 6.16
C ILE A 232 13.71 19.12 4.64
N ASN A 233 13.40 17.91 4.17
CA ASN A 233 13.38 17.54 2.76
C ASN A 233 12.35 18.30 1.92
N GLY A 234 12.52 18.40 0.61
CA GLY A 234 11.59 19.12 -0.28
C GLY A 234 11.59 20.63 -0.04
N ASN A 235 12.77 21.23 0.03
CA ASN A 235 12.97 22.67 0.26
C ASN A 235 14.05 23.21 -0.67
N LYS A 236 14.55 24.42 -0.40
CA LYS A 236 15.59 25.11 -1.18
C LYS A 236 16.85 25.33 -0.34
N PHE A 237 17.12 24.47 0.64
CA PHE A 237 18.35 24.58 1.43
C PHE A 237 19.57 24.29 0.55
N GLY A 238 20.49 25.25 0.49
CA GLY A 238 21.77 25.14 -0.19
C GLY A 238 22.97 24.94 0.75
N GLU A 239 24.17 24.96 0.17
CA GLU A 239 25.49 24.81 0.80
C GLU A 239 25.92 23.39 1.21
N GLU A 240 27.13 23.29 1.79
CA GLU A 240 27.69 22.06 2.35
C GLU A 240 27.12 21.78 3.74
N LEU A 241 26.85 20.51 4.02
CA LEU A 241 26.40 20.07 5.34
C LEU A 241 27.45 20.40 6.41
N HIS A 242 27.03 21.16 7.41
CA HIS A 242 27.90 21.56 8.52
C HIS A 242 28.29 20.38 9.41
N LYS A 243 29.55 20.37 9.86
CA LYS A 243 30.10 19.36 10.79
C LYS A 243 29.34 19.24 12.12
N CYS A 244 28.64 20.30 12.52
CA CYS A 244 27.82 20.32 13.74
C CYS A 244 26.71 19.26 13.72
N ILE A 245 26.33 18.73 12.54
CA ILE A 245 25.36 17.64 12.41
C ILE A 245 25.75 16.40 13.24
N GLY A 246 27.05 16.11 13.36
CA GLY A 246 27.53 14.99 14.19
C GLY A 246 27.46 15.24 15.70
N ASN A 247 27.05 16.44 16.12
CA ASN A 247 26.77 16.79 17.51
C ASN A 247 25.27 16.83 17.81
N PHE A 248 24.42 16.39 16.89
CA PHE A 248 23.01 16.16 17.22
C PHE A 248 22.88 15.12 18.31
N SER A 249 21.71 15.14 18.96
CA SER A 249 21.42 14.18 20.00
C SER A 249 21.68 12.76 19.51
N THR A 250 22.30 11.96 20.36
CA THR A 250 22.40 10.52 20.12
C THR A 250 21.02 9.87 20.11
N THR A 251 19.93 10.56 20.46
CA THR A 251 18.56 10.06 20.29
C THR A 251 18.03 10.15 18.87
N LEU A 252 18.75 10.75 17.92
CA LEU A 252 18.27 10.93 16.54
C LEU A 252 18.15 9.57 15.82
N ILE A 253 16.95 9.30 15.30
CA ILE A 253 16.55 8.07 14.62
C ILE A 253 16.38 8.32 13.11
N SER A 254 15.72 9.43 12.73
CA SER A 254 15.45 9.75 11.33
C SER A 254 15.97 11.13 10.93
N LEU A 255 16.72 11.19 9.82
CA LEU A 255 17.31 12.40 9.26
C LEU A 255 17.01 12.48 7.75
N PHE A 256 16.11 13.41 7.39
CA PHE A 256 15.60 13.56 6.02
C PHE A 256 16.02 14.93 5.49
N LEU A 257 16.96 14.91 4.54
CA LEU A 257 17.60 16.06 3.90
C LEU A 257 17.42 16.03 2.37
N ASP A 258 16.68 15.05 1.86
CA ASP A 258 16.43 14.84 0.44
C ASP A 258 15.69 15.99 -0.25
N ASP A 259 15.68 16.00 -1.58
CA ASP A 259 14.97 16.98 -2.40
C ASP A 259 15.26 18.44 -1.97
N ASN A 260 16.55 18.78 -1.99
CA ASN A 260 17.09 20.11 -1.71
C ASN A 260 18.20 20.43 -2.72
N ILE A 261 18.95 21.50 -2.50
CA ILE A 261 20.10 21.89 -3.32
C ILE A 261 21.41 21.85 -2.53
N LEU A 262 21.50 20.91 -1.58
CA LEU A 262 22.70 20.67 -0.78
C LEU A 262 23.86 20.27 -1.66
N SER A 263 25.07 20.71 -1.33
CA SER A 263 26.28 20.49 -2.12
C SER A 263 27.46 20.06 -1.24
N GLY A 264 28.66 19.95 -1.81
CA GLY A 264 29.84 19.54 -1.05
C GLY A 264 29.79 18.07 -0.67
N LYS A 265 30.40 17.70 0.46
CA LYS A 265 30.54 16.29 0.91
C LYS A 265 29.64 16.01 2.11
N ILE A 266 29.40 14.72 2.38
CA ILE A 266 28.90 14.29 3.69
C ILE A 266 30.05 14.43 4.71
N PRO A 267 29.88 15.18 5.82
CA PRO A 267 30.91 15.32 6.86
C PRO A 267 31.16 13.97 7.55
N ILE A 268 32.42 13.69 7.92
CA ILE A 268 32.80 12.44 8.61
C ILE A 268 32.10 12.28 9.96
N GLU A 269 31.75 13.42 10.57
CA GLU A 269 31.05 13.51 11.84
C GLU A 269 29.64 12.88 11.78
N ILE A 270 29.10 12.58 10.58
CA ILE A 270 27.87 11.79 10.43
C ILE A 270 27.94 10.46 11.18
N GLY A 271 29.13 9.84 11.28
CA GLY A 271 29.35 8.58 11.99
C GLY A 271 29.08 8.63 13.49
N ASN A 272 28.94 9.83 14.08
CA ASN A 272 28.58 10.01 15.49
C ASN A 272 27.10 9.73 15.77
N LEU A 273 26.24 9.72 14.75
CA LEU A 273 24.79 9.51 14.89
C LEU A 273 24.44 8.03 15.05
N ILE A 274 25.08 7.34 15.99
CA ILE A 274 25.09 5.87 16.11
C ILE A 274 23.72 5.20 16.28
N ASN A 275 22.68 5.97 16.64
CA ASN A 275 21.31 5.46 16.78
C ASN A 275 20.43 5.71 15.54
N LEU A 276 20.98 6.32 14.49
CA LEU A 276 20.25 6.61 13.27
C LEU A 276 19.81 5.32 12.58
N GLU A 277 18.53 5.27 12.21
CA GLU A 277 17.88 4.17 11.51
C GLU A 277 17.56 4.56 10.06
N GLU A 278 17.32 5.85 9.80
CA GLU A 278 16.96 6.36 8.48
C GLU A 278 17.80 7.57 8.10
N LEU A 279 18.51 7.47 6.97
CA LEU A 279 19.27 8.57 6.38
C LEU A 279 18.87 8.77 4.92
N HIS A 280 18.16 9.86 4.67
CA HIS A 280 17.68 10.24 3.34
C HIS A 280 18.37 11.54 2.91
N MET A 281 19.17 11.47 1.84
CA MET A 281 19.85 12.61 1.23
C MET A 281 19.76 12.57 -0.31
N TRP A 282 18.79 11.85 -0.85
CA TRP A 282 18.61 11.69 -2.30
C TRP A 282 18.15 13.00 -2.95
N GLN A 283 18.32 13.13 -4.27
CA GLN A 283 17.91 14.32 -5.05
C GLN A 283 18.51 15.62 -4.48
N ASN A 284 19.85 15.70 -4.49
CA ASN A 284 20.62 16.87 -4.08
C ASN A 284 21.84 17.05 -5.02
N ASN A 285 22.69 18.04 -4.74
CA ASN A 285 23.95 18.25 -5.44
C ASN A 285 25.17 17.76 -4.63
N LEU A 286 24.99 16.82 -3.70
CA LEU A 286 26.09 16.28 -2.88
C LEU A 286 27.10 15.56 -3.78
N SER A 287 28.37 15.60 -3.38
CA SER A 287 29.52 15.16 -4.16
C SER A 287 30.57 14.51 -3.25
N SER A 288 31.77 14.26 -3.78
CA SER A 288 32.86 13.55 -3.08
C SER A 288 32.54 12.06 -2.88
N ASN A 289 33.42 11.38 -2.16
CA ASN A 289 33.24 9.98 -1.76
C ASN A 289 32.34 9.88 -0.52
N ILE A 290 31.60 8.78 -0.38
CA ILE A 290 30.92 8.42 0.87
C ILE A 290 32.00 8.20 1.97
N PRO A 291 31.92 8.87 3.14
CA PRO A 291 32.88 8.68 4.22
C PRO A 291 32.80 7.27 4.81
N SER A 292 33.95 6.68 5.17
CA SER A 292 34.03 5.34 5.78
C SER A 292 33.29 5.24 7.12
N GLU A 293 33.17 6.36 7.81
CA GLU A 293 32.47 6.57 9.07
C GLU A 293 30.98 6.25 8.96
N ILE A 294 30.42 6.18 7.74
CA ILE A 294 29.04 5.69 7.55
C ILE A 294 28.85 4.30 8.15
N GLY A 295 29.88 3.45 8.14
CA GLY A 295 29.84 2.11 8.75
C GLY A 295 29.76 2.10 10.29
N MET A 296 29.78 3.26 10.95
CA MET A 296 29.52 3.39 12.38
C MET A 296 28.02 3.37 12.72
N LEU A 297 27.15 3.62 11.74
CA LEU A 297 25.69 3.71 11.90
C LEU A 297 25.03 2.32 11.94
N GLN A 298 25.41 1.46 12.87
CA GLN A 298 25.02 0.03 12.85
C GLN A 298 23.52 -0.23 13.05
N LYS A 299 22.73 0.78 13.44
CA LYS A 299 21.27 0.70 13.49
C LYS A 299 20.58 1.06 12.17
N LEU A 300 21.33 1.57 11.19
CA LEU A 300 20.77 2.07 9.94
C LEU A 300 20.05 0.96 9.18
N GLN A 301 18.80 1.25 8.82
CA GLN A 301 17.88 0.41 8.06
C GLN A 301 17.72 0.95 6.64
N PHE A 302 17.70 2.28 6.48
CA PHE A 302 17.52 2.93 5.18
C PHE A 302 18.65 3.93 4.90
N LEU A 303 19.37 3.71 3.80
CA LEU A 303 20.38 4.64 3.28
C LEU A 303 20.06 5.00 1.83
N ALA A 304 19.55 6.22 1.63
CA ALA A 304 19.20 6.74 0.32
C ALA A 304 20.08 7.95 -0.05
N LEU A 305 21.02 7.74 -0.97
CA LEU A 305 21.94 8.75 -1.50
C LEU A 305 21.83 8.90 -3.03
N ASN A 306 20.79 8.34 -3.63
CA ASN A 306 20.57 8.37 -5.07
C ASN A 306 20.35 9.78 -5.63
N ASN A 307 20.51 9.96 -6.93
CA ASN A 307 20.30 11.25 -7.60
C ASN A 307 21.17 12.36 -7.00
N ASN A 308 22.49 12.15 -6.98
CA ASN A 308 23.50 13.09 -6.49
C ASN A 308 24.73 13.07 -7.43
N ASN A 309 25.79 13.78 -7.05
CA ASN A 309 27.07 13.84 -7.76
C ASN A 309 28.19 13.06 -7.04
N PHE A 310 27.88 12.06 -6.21
CA PHE A 310 28.89 11.27 -5.51
C PHE A 310 29.78 10.53 -6.52
N TYR A 311 31.07 10.41 -6.21
CA TYR A 311 32.04 9.66 -7.01
C TYR A 311 32.93 8.81 -6.11
N GLY A 312 33.91 8.12 -6.71
CA GLY A 312 34.79 7.21 -5.97
C GLY A 312 34.20 5.80 -5.86
N ASN A 313 34.84 4.99 -5.02
CA ASN A 313 34.37 3.65 -4.72
C ASN A 313 33.40 3.69 -3.54
N ILE A 314 32.45 2.75 -3.50
CA ILE A 314 31.66 2.47 -2.29
C ILE A 314 32.62 2.00 -1.18
N PRO A 315 32.65 2.62 0.02
CA PRO A 315 33.51 2.20 1.12
C PRO A 315 33.14 0.80 1.62
N SER A 316 34.14 -0.02 1.93
CA SER A 316 33.93 -1.40 2.37
C SER A 316 33.16 -1.49 3.71
N GLU A 317 33.25 -0.43 4.51
CA GLU A 317 32.61 -0.23 5.80
C GLU A 317 31.08 -0.25 5.73
N ILE A 318 30.47 -0.03 4.55
CA ILE A 318 29.03 -0.23 4.35
C ILE A 318 28.61 -1.65 4.76
N GLY A 319 29.48 -2.65 4.60
CA GLY A 319 29.21 -4.02 5.05
C GLY A 319 29.12 -4.21 6.57
N LYS A 320 29.27 -3.15 7.38
CA LYS A 320 29.03 -3.15 8.84
C LYS A 320 27.58 -2.80 9.20
N LEU A 321 26.78 -2.33 8.24
CA LEU A 321 25.39 -1.89 8.45
C LEU A 321 24.43 -3.08 8.49
N LEU A 322 24.60 -3.98 9.46
CA LEU A 322 23.95 -5.30 9.45
C LEU A 322 22.41 -5.27 9.49
N LYS A 323 21.79 -4.13 9.84
CA LYS A 323 20.33 -3.95 9.81
C LYS A 323 19.79 -3.33 8.51
N LEU A 324 20.65 -3.03 7.55
CA LEU A 324 20.28 -2.28 6.35
C LEU A 324 19.33 -3.11 5.48
N GLN A 325 18.17 -2.52 5.19
CA GLN A 325 17.12 -3.06 4.33
C GLN A 325 17.14 -2.40 2.95
N LEU A 326 17.46 -1.10 2.88
CA LEU A 326 17.53 -0.35 1.64
C LEU A 326 18.90 0.32 1.49
N LEU A 327 19.55 0.05 0.35
CA LEU A 327 20.73 0.77 -0.12
C LEU A 327 20.46 1.33 -1.51
N ALA A 328 20.21 2.63 -1.59
CA ALA A 328 19.99 3.35 -2.85
C ALA A 328 21.14 4.30 -3.15
N LEU A 329 21.97 3.96 -4.14
CA LEU A 329 23.11 4.75 -4.62
C LEU A 329 23.01 5.05 -6.12
N ASN A 330 21.87 4.75 -6.75
CA ASN A 330 21.67 4.92 -8.17
C ASN A 330 21.77 6.39 -8.63
N THR A 331 21.97 6.60 -9.93
CA THR A 331 22.03 7.92 -10.55
C THR A 331 23.08 8.81 -9.86
N ASN A 332 24.33 8.34 -9.89
CA ASN A 332 25.52 8.98 -9.33
C ASN A 332 26.73 8.73 -10.25
N ASN A 333 27.92 9.16 -9.82
CA ASN A 333 29.18 8.97 -10.57
C ASN A 333 30.11 7.94 -9.90
N PHE A 334 29.59 6.97 -9.13
CA PHE A 334 30.41 5.94 -8.48
C PHE A 334 31.13 5.09 -9.53
N TYR A 335 32.36 4.69 -9.23
CA TYR A 335 33.18 3.84 -10.09
C TYR A 335 33.87 2.74 -9.29
N GLY A 336 34.68 1.92 -9.97
CA GLY A 336 35.35 0.79 -9.33
C GLY A 336 34.42 -0.41 -9.18
N ASN A 337 34.84 -1.39 -8.38
CA ASN A 337 34.06 -2.61 -8.20
C ASN A 337 33.02 -2.43 -7.10
N ILE A 338 31.87 -3.09 -7.24
CA ILE A 338 30.91 -3.25 -6.15
C ILE A 338 31.61 -4.05 -5.02
N PRO A 339 31.75 -3.50 -3.79
CA PRO A 339 32.54 -4.14 -2.75
C PRO A 339 31.87 -5.43 -2.26
N SER A 340 32.66 -6.49 -2.09
CA SER A 340 32.15 -7.79 -1.63
C SER A 340 31.54 -7.74 -0.23
N SER A 341 31.83 -6.71 0.55
CA SER A 341 31.26 -6.49 1.88
C SER A 341 29.76 -6.19 1.87
N ILE A 342 29.16 -5.78 0.73
CA ILE A 342 27.68 -5.70 0.59
C ILE A 342 27.04 -7.06 0.86
N GLY A 343 27.73 -8.16 0.54
CA GLY A 343 27.29 -9.51 0.88
C GLY A 343 27.18 -9.79 2.39
N ASN A 344 27.63 -8.89 3.27
CA ASN A 344 27.40 -9.03 4.71
C ASN A 344 26.03 -8.50 5.15
N LEU A 345 25.31 -7.79 4.27
CA LEU A 345 24.02 -7.15 4.56
C LEU A 345 22.88 -8.17 4.37
N THR A 346 22.73 -9.09 5.33
CA THR A 346 21.80 -10.22 5.20
C THR A 346 20.32 -9.84 5.25
N PHE A 347 19.98 -8.65 5.75
CA PHE A 347 18.63 -8.08 5.77
C PHE A 347 18.31 -7.18 4.55
N LEU A 348 19.26 -7.02 3.63
CA LEU A 348 19.10 -6.15 2.48
C LEU A 348 17.96 -6.66 1.59
N THR A 349 16.96 -5.81 1.40
CA THR A 349 15.75 -6.07 0.62
C THR A 349 15.79 -5.34 -0.72
N TYR A 350 16.32 -4.12 -0.75
CA TYR A 350 16.42 -3.29 -1.94
C TYR A 350 17.86 -2.83 -2.18
N LEU A 351 18.43 -3.21 -3.33
CA LEU A 351 19.74 -2.75 -3.77
C LEU A 351 19.63 -2.04 -5.13
N TYR A 352 19.72 -0.70 -5.09
CA TYR A 352 19.69 0.16 -6.27
C TYR A 352 21.07 0.77 -6.54
N LEU A 353 21.77 0.27 -7.54
CA LEU A 353 23.09 0.76 -7.97
C LEU A 353 23.10 1.20 -9.45
N TYR A 354 21.93 1.30 -10.08
CA TYR A 354 21.82 1.61 -11.51
C TYR A 354 22.29 3.03 -11.84
N GLU A 355 22.55 3.31 -13.12
CA GLU A 355 23.02 4.62 -13.59
C GLU A 355 24.26 5.13 -12.81
N ASN A 356 25.34 4.35 -12.91
CA ASN A 356 26.65 4.66 -12.33
C ASN A 356 27.76 4.20 -13.29
N ASN A 357 29.02 4.27 -12.85
CA ASN A 357 30.19 3.81 -13.60
C ASN A 357 30.84 2.56 -12.97
N PHE A 358 30.08 1.71 -12.28
CA PHE A 358 30.61 0.49 -11.67
C PHE A 358 31.19 -0.46 -12.71
N GLN A 359 32.31 -1.10 -12.39
CA GLN A 359 33.05 -2.00 -13.27
C GLN A 359 33.34 -3.34 -12.58
N GLY A 360 34.00 -4.24 -13.31
CA GLY A 360 34.31 -5.59 -12.85
C GLY A 360 33.08 -6.49 -12.83
N ASN A 361 33.21 -7.64 -12.16
CA ASN A 361 32.14 -8.64 -12.09
C ASN A 361 31.27 -8.41 -10.85
N ILE A 362 30.03 -8.88 -10.91
CA ILE A 362 29.17 -8.97 -9.72
C ILE A 362 29.81 -9.96 -8.74
N SER A 363 30.02 -9.54 -7.48
CA SER A 363 30.64 -10.39 -6.47
C SER A 363 29.70 -11.53 -6.06
N SER A 364 30.23 -12.76 -5.96
CA SER A 364 29.46 -13.90 -5.48
C SER A 364 29.03 -13.76 -4.02
N SER A 365 29.61 -12.84 -3.24
CA SER A 365 29.18 -12.59 -1.86
C SER A 365 27.78 -12.01 -1.74
N LEU A 366 27.25 -11.34 -2.79
CA LEU A 366 25.85 -10.90 -2.84
C LEU A 366 24.88 -12.06 -2.65
N SER A 367 25.35 -13.29 -2.86
CA SER A 367 24.56 -14.48 -2.60
C SER A 367 24.09 -14.68 -1.16
N LYS A 368 24.70 -13.96 -0.22
CA LYS A 368 24.36 -14.01 1.20
C LYS A 368 23.18 -13.08 1.57
N CYS A 369 22.77 -12.17 0.68
CA CYS A 369 21.63 -11.28 0.90
C CYS A 369 20.31 -12.04 0.69
N GLN A 370 19.89 -12.81 1.71
CA GLN A 370 18.77 -13.75 1.60
C GLN A 370 17.39 -13.10 1.54
N HIS A 371 17.25 -11.82 1.89
CA HIS A 371 15.97 -11.09 1.87
C HIS A 371 15.81 -10.19 0.64
N LEU A 372 16.69 -10.32 -0.36
CA LEU A 372 16.74 -9.40 -1.49
C LEU A 372 15.50 -9.56 -2.38
N PHE A 373 14.66 -8.54 -2.38
CA PHE A 373 13.45 -8.45 -3.19
C PHE A 373 13.72 -7.76 -4.53
N THR A 374 14.61 -6.77 -4.57
CA THR A 374 14.98 -6.04 -5.79
C THR A 374 16.48 -5.89 -5.91
N LEU A 375 17.01 -6.24 -7.09
CA LEU A 375 18.39 -5.99 -7.50
C LEU A 375 18.42 -5.25 -8.82
N ASN A 376 18.80 -3.97 -8.80
CA ASN A 376 18.94 -3.18 -10.02
C ASN A 376 20.37 -2.65 -10.16
N LEU A 377 21.10 -3.22 -11.13
CA LEU A 377 22.48 -2.87 -11.50
C LEU A 377 22.56 -2.28 -12.92
N ALA A 378 21.43 -1.86 -13.50
CA ALA A 378 21.35 -1.42 -14.89
C ALA A 378 22.24 -0.19 -15.17
N HIS A 379 22.59 0.05 -16.43
CA HIS A 379 23.32 1.26 -16.85
C HIS A 379 24.62 1.47 -16.08
N ASN A 380 25.53 0.50 -16.20
CA ASN A 380 26.87 0.52 -15.60
C ASN A 380 27.91 -0.06 -16.58
N ASN A 381 29.16 -0.17 -16.14
CA ASN A 381 30.27 -0.77 -16.90
C ASN A 381 30.62 -2.18 -16.38
N LEU A 382 29.67 -2.90 -15.76
CA LEU A 382 29.88 -4.23 -15.21
C LEU A 382 30.15 -5.22 -16.34
N SER A 383 31.04 -6.19 -16.10
CA SER A 383 31.52 -7.12 -17.12
C SER A 383 31.71 -8.53 -16.56
N GLY A 384 32.25 -9.43 -17.40
CA GLY A 384 32.41 -10.84 -17.06
C GLY A 384 31.12 -11.63 -17.21
N SER A 385 31.15 -12.88 -16.78
CA SER A 385 30.00 -13.78 -16.82
C SER A 385 29.10 -13.60 -15.59
N ILE A 386 27.80 -13.73 -15.79
CA ILE A 386 26.84 -13.75 -14.69
C ILE A 386 26.96 -15.08 -13.93
N SER A 387 27.40 -15.03 -12.68
CA SER A 387 27.71 -16.24 -11.90
C SER A 387 26.42 -17.00 -11.51
N PRO A 388 26.38 -18.34 -11.69
CA PRO A 388 25.29 -19.17 -11.19
C PRO A 388 25.01 -19.01 -9.69
N GLN A 389 26.02 -18.66 -8.90
CA GLN A 389 25.88 -18.51 -7.44
C GLN A 389 25.07 -17.28 -7.03
N ILE A 390 25.02 -16.24 -7.87
CA ILE A 390 24.28 -14.99 -7.58
C ILE A 390 22.79 -15.19 -7.89
N ILE A 391 22.50 -16.12 -8.79
CA ILE A 391 21.19 -16.34 -9.36
C ILE A 391 20.53 -17.59 -8.77
N GLY A 392 21.29 -18.62 -8.40
CA GLY A 392 20.77 -19.89 -7.90
C GLY A 392 20.37 -19.88 -6.42
N LEU A 393 19.97 -18.74 -5.85
CA LEU A 393 19.70 -18.60 -4.42
C LEU A 393 18.22 -18.69 -4.08
N LEU A 394 17.98 -19.27 -2.91
CA LEU A 394 16.68 -19.73 -2.41
C LEU A 394 15.53 -18.72 -2.39
N PHE A 395 15.79 -17.40 -2.40
CA PHE A 395 14.76 -16.42 -2.07
C PHE A 395 14.25 -15.58 -3.25
N SER A 396 15.02 -15.48 -4.33
CA SER A 396 14.67 -14.88 -5.63
C SER A 396 14.11 -13.44 -5.57
N PRO A 397 14.80 -12.42 -6.13
CA PRO A 397 14.18 -11.10 -6.24
C PRO A 397 12.91 -11.18 -7.10
N SER A 398 11.90 -10.36 -6.78
CA SER A 398 10.76 -10.11 -7.70
C SER A 398 11.25 -9.37 -8.93
N PHE A 399 12.24 -8.48 -8.78
CA PHE A 399 12.80 -7.72 -9.90
C PHE A 399 14.32 -7.79 -9.96
N LEU A 400 14.84 -8.25 -11.09
CA LEU A 400 16.27 -8.32 -11.40
C LEU A 400 16.56 -7.59 -12.72
N SER A 401 17.29 -6.48 -12.64
CA SER A 401 17.80 -5.79 -13.83
C SER A 401 19.32 -5.68 -13.83
N LEU A 402 19.92 -6.18 -14.91
CA LEU A 402 21.34 -6.14 -15.23
C LEU A 402 21.58 -5.44 -16.58
N SER A 403 20.59 -4.72 -17.10
CA SER A 403 20.61 -4.20 -18.46
C SER A 403 21.62 -3.08 -18.68
N ALA A 404 21.96 -2.82 -19.95
CA ALA A 404 22.90 -1.78 -20.35
C ALA A 404 24.24 -1.87 -19.60
N ASN A 405 24.87 -3.04 -19.69
CA ASN A 405 26.18 -3.34 -19.11
C ASN A 405 27.09 -4.00 -20.17
N GLN A 406 28.22 -4.56 -19.75
CA GLN A 406 29.19 -5.26 -20.59
C GLN A 406 29.26 -6.77 -20.25
N PHE A 407 28.18 -7.36 -19.73
CA PHE A 407 28.17 -8.79 -19.38
C PHE A 407 28.35 -9.67 -20.61
N THR A 408 29.17 -10.70 -20.47
CA THR A 408 29.49 -11.68 -21.52
C THR A 408 29.20 -13.10 -21.03
N GLY A 409 29.46 -14.10 -21.87
CA GLY A 409 29.26 -15.50 -21.51
C GLY A 409 27.83 -15.96 -21.78
N VAL A 410 27.56 -17.19 -21.36
CA VAL A 410 26.24 -17.81 -21.49
C VAL A 410 25.37 -17.48 -20.27
N LEU A 411 24.07 -17.38 -20.51
CA LEU A 411 23.09 -17.21 -19.45
C LEU A 411 22.98 -18.53 -18.64
N PRO A 412 23.24 -18.54 -17.32
CA PRO A 412 23.34 -19.77 -16.55
C PRO A 412 21.99 -20.47 -16.42
N MET A 413 21.97 -21.80 -16.45
CA MET A 413 20.71 -22.58 -16.36
C MET A 413 20.07 -22.50 -14.97
N GLU A 414 20.88 -22.23 -13.94
CA GLU A 414 20.46 -22.02 -12.56
C GLU A 414 19.56 -20.79 -12.38
N LEU A 415 19.42 -19.95 -13.41
CA LEU A 415 18.36 -18.93 -13.49
C LEU A 415 17.00 -19.50 -13.14
N GLY A 416 16.59 -20.60 -13.76
CA GLY A 416 15.26 -21.19 -13.54
C GLY A 416 14.89 -21.58 -12.10
N ASN A 417 15.77 -21.38 -11.12
CA ASN A 417 15.48 -21.50 -9.70
C ASN A 417 14.83 -20.23 -9.10
N LEU A 418 14.86 -19.08 -9.80
CA LEU A 418 14.27 -17.82 -9.36
C LEU A 418 12.72 -17.79 -9.44
N LYS A 419 12.03 -18.66 -8.71
CA LYS A 419 10.57 -18.90 -8.88
C LYS A 419 9.67 -17.70 -8.57
N ASN A 420 10.17 -16.69 -7.86
CA ASN A 420 9.41 -15.48 -7.50
C ASN A 420 9.67 -14.28 -8.44
N LEU A 421 10.43 -14.46 -9.51
CA LEU A 421 10.80 -13.37 -10.41
C LEU A 421 9.60 -12.93 -11.26
N GLU A 422 9.21 -11.66 -11.12
CA GLU A 422 8.15 -10.98 -11.86
C GLU A 422 8.73 -10.16 -13.02
N GLY A 423 9.88 -9.52 -12.82
CA GLY A 423 10.59 -8.75 -13.84
C GLY A 423 12.04 -9.17 -13.99
N PHE A 424 12.42 -9.54 -15.21
CA PHE A 424 13.79 -9.89 -15.56
C PHE A 424 14.29 -9.11 -16.77
N ASP A 425 15.32 -8.29 -16.56
CA ASP A 425 15.91 -7.47 -17.59
C ASP A 425 17.44 -7.67 -17.67
N ILE A 426 17.89 -8.23 -18.78
CA ILE A 426 19.31 -8.44 -19.11
C ILE A 426 19.68 -7.81 -20.45
N SER A 427 18.86 -6.87 -20.92
CA SER A 427 19.02 -6.29 -22.25
C SER A 427 20.30 -5.47 -22.39
N LYS A 428 20.68 -5.17 -23.64
CA LYS A 428 21.81 -4.29 -23.97
C LYS A 428 23.11 -4.76 -23.30
N ASN A 429 23.43 -6.04 -23.46
CA ASN A 429 24.65 -6.68 -22.98
C ASN A 429 25.37 -7.41 -24.14
N LYS A 430 26.40 -8.20 -23.83
CA LYS A 430 27.15 -9.03 -24.78
C LYS A 430 26.95 -10.52 -24.50
N LEU A 431 25.79 -10.91 -23.96
CA LEU A 431 25.47 -12.30 -23.62
C LEU A 431 25.24 -13.11 -24.89
N PHE A 432 25.72 -14.36 -24.91
CA PHE A 432 25.64 -15.24 -26.08
C PHE A 432 25.23 -16.66 -25.71
N GLY A 433 25.09 -17.52 -26.72
CA GLY A 433 24.62 -18.90 -26.52
C GLY A 433 23.11 -19.00 -26.60
N LYS A 434 22.55 -20.15 -26.20
CA LYS A 434 21.11 -20.39 -26.25
C LYS A 434 20.41 -19.77 -25.05
N ILE A 435 19.17 -19.34 -25.25
CA ILE A 435 18.26 -19.03 -24.15
C ILE A 435 17.98 -20.34 -23.38
N PRO A 436 18.23 -20.42 -22.07
CA PRO A 436 18.00 -21.65 -21.30
C PRO A 436 16.52 -22.03 -21.20
N ASP A 437 16.21 -23.32 -21.42
CA ASP A 437 14.84 -23.83 -21.25
C ASP A 437 14.32 -23.66 -19.82
N SER A 438 15.23 -23.60 -18.83
CA SER A 438 14.89 -23.41 -17.42
C SER A 438 14.22 -22.07 -17.13
N LEU A 439 14.34 -21.05 -17.99
CA LEU A 439 13.59 -19.79 -17.81
C LEU A 439 12.08 -20.01 -17.87
N GLY A 440 11.59 -21.06 -18.53
CA GLY A 440 10.15 -21.37 -18.57
C GLY A 440 9.56 -21.83 -17.23
N SER A 441 10.36 -22.04 -16.18
CA SER A 441 9.86 -22.42 -14.86
C SER A 441 9.26 -21.24 -14.05
N TYR A 442 9.42 -20.00 -14.51
CA TYR A 442 8.98 -18.80 -13.80
C TYR A 442 7.50 -18.48 -14.04
N VAL A 443 6.61 -19.20 -13.39
CA VAL A 443 5.16 -18.97 -13.55
C VAL A 443 4.70 -17.55 -13.21
N LYS A 444 5.45 -16.81 -12.38
CA LYS A 444 5.18 -15.40 -11.99
C LYS A 444 5.78 -14.34 -12.92
N LEU A 445 6.60 -14.71 -13.90
CA LEU A 445 7.30 -13.72 -14.72
C LEU A 445 6.33 -12.95 -15.61
N GLU A 446 6.26 -11.64 -15.42
CA GLU A 446 5.44 -10.69 -16.17
C GLU A 446 6.23 -9.96 -17.26
N TYR A 447 7.48 -9.60 -16.96
CA TYR A 447 8.32 -8.80 -17.87
C TYR A 447 9.64 -9.52 -18.14
N LEU A 448 9.93 -9.79 -19.41
CA LEU A 448 11.19 -10.38 -19.86
C LEU A 448 11.83 -9.55 -20.97
N TYR A 449 12.93 -8.87 -20.63
CA TYR A 449 13.74 -8.07 -21.55
C TYR A 449 15.11 -8.71 -21.77
N MET A 450 15.38 -9.10 -23.01
CA MET A 450 16.65 -9.70 -23.42
C MET A 450 17.17 -9.06 -24.71
N GLU A 451 16.63 -7.91 -25.11
CA GLU A 451 16.95 -7.29 -26.38
C GLU A 451 18.40 -6.81 -26.44
N SER A 452 18.93 -6.64 -27.67
CA SER A 452 20.28 -6.12 -27.89
C SER A 452 21.36 -6.95 -27.18
N ASN A 453 21.37 -8.25 -27.46
CA ASN A 453 22.36 -9.23 -27.02
C ASN A 453 22.85 -10.07 -28.22
N LEU A 454 23.58 -11.15 -27.97
CA LEU A 454 24.11 -12.07 -28.99
C LEU A 454 23.50 -13.48 -28.85
N PHE A 455 22.30 -13.62 -28.28
CA PHE A 455 21.63 -14.92 -28.10
C PHE A 455 21.38 -15.61 -29.45
N GLN A 456 21.58 -16.93 -29.48
CA GLN A 456 21.48 -17.80 -30.65
C GLN A 456 20.52 -18.96 -30.39
N GLY A 457 20.17 -19.72 -31.43
CA GLY A 457 19.22 -20.82 -31.32
C GLY A 457 17.76 -20.36 -31.38
N THR A 458 16.84 -21.22 -30.96
CA THR A 458 15.40 -20.97 -31.00
C THR A 458 14.89 -20.39 -29.69
N ILE A 459 13.71 -19.75 -29.72
CA ILE A 459 12.95 -19.41 -28.50
C ILE A 459 12.54 -20.73 -27.81
N PRO A 460 12.82 -20.92 -26.51
CA PRO A 460 12.50 -22.16 -25.80
C PRO A 460 11.00 -22.50 -25.82
N PRO A 461 10.62 -23.76 -26.11
CA PRO A 461 9.23 -24.20 -25.98
C PRO A 461 8.67 -24.07 -24.57
N SER A 462 9.54 -24.14 -23.55
CA SER A 462 9.15 -24.01 -22.14
C SER A 462 8.56 -22.65 -21.78
N PHE A 463 8.70 -21.62 -22.62
CA PHE A 463 8.06 -20.32 -22.41
C PHE A 463 6.52 -20.39 -22.46
N GLU A 464 5.95 -21.47 -23.00
CA GLU A 464 4.51 -21.77 -22.90
C GLU A 464 4.01 -21.74 -21.44
N SER A 465 4.86 -22.16 -20.50
CA SER A 465 4.55 -22.20 -19.06
C SER A 465 4.53 -20.83 -18.37
N LEU A 466 5.03 -19.77 -19.00
CA LEU A 466 5.14 -18.42 -18.41
C LEU A 466 3.80 -17.68 -18.41
N ARG A 467 2.77 -18.21 -17.76
CA ARG A 467 1.37 -17.77 -17.93
C ARG A 467 1.13 -16.29 -17.62
N GLY A 468 1.89 -15.71 -16.68
CA GLY A 468 1.80 -14.29 -16.32
C GLY A 468 2.51 -13.31 -17.26
N LEU A 469 3.23 -13.77 -18.29
CA LEU A 469 4.09 -12.91 -19.12
C LEU A 469 3.27 -11.89 -19.93
N GLN A 470 3.41 -10.63 -19.56
CA GLN A 470 2.77 -9.47 -20.19
C GLN A 470 3.64 -8.89 -21.30
N LEU A 471 4.95 -8.82 -21.09
CA LEU A 471 5.89 -8.21 -22.04
C LEU A 471 7.11 -9.11 -22.26
N LEU A 472 7.38 -9.39 -23.54
CA LEU A 472 8.55 -10.12 -24.00
C LEU A 472 9.29 -9.35 -25.10
N ASP A 473 10.51 -8.89 -24.82
CA ASP A 473 11.39 -8.29 -25.83
C ASP A 473 12.66 -9.13 -26.02
N LEU A 474 12.77 -9.75 -27.19
CA LEU A 474 13.94 -10.54 -27.63
C LEU A 474 14.64 -9.89 -28.83
N SER A 475 14.30 -8.64 -29.16
CA SER A 475 14.74 -7.97 -30.38
C SER A 475 16.27 -7.81 -30.43
N ASN A 476 16.82 -7.62 -31.63
CA ASN A 476 18.26 -7.38 -31.82
C ASN A 476 19.15 -8.47 -31.18
N ASN A 477 18.88 -9.74 -31.54
CA ASN A 477 19.64 -10.94 -31.18
C ASN A 477 19.93 -11.78 -32.44
N ASN A 478 20.66 -12.89 -32.29
CA ASN A 478 20.98 -13.84 -33.37
C ASN A 478 20.08 -15.10 -33.33
N LEU A 479 18.82 -14.95 -32.89
CA LEU A 479 17.86 -16.05 -32.80
C LEU A 479 17.46 -16.56 -34.19
N ILE A 480 17.21 -17.87 -34.29
CA ILE A 480 16.84 -18.57 -35.51
C ILE A 480 15.57 -19.41 -35.28
N GLY A 481 14.95 -19.88 -36.36
CA GLY A 481 13.74 -20.71 -36.28
C GLY A 481 12.45 -19.90 -36.36
N GLN A 482 11.33 -20.55 -36.04
CA GLN A 482 10.00 -19.95 -36.08
C GLN A 482 9.64 -19.35 -34.72
N ILE A 483 8.79 -18.32 -34.72
CA ILE A 483 8.15 -17.83 -33.49
C ILE A 483 7.23 -18.96 -32.98
N PRO A 484 7.36 -19.41 -31.72
CA PRO A 484 6.52 -20.48 -31.20
C PRO A 484 5.02 -20.12 -31.19
N LYS A 485 4.16 -21.07 -31.58
CA LYS A 485 2.71 -20.87 -31.69
C LYS A 485 2.01 -20.50 -30.38
N PHE A 486 2.56 -20.85 -29.21
CA PHE A 486 1.98 -20.43 -27.94
C PHE A 486 2.03 -18.90 -27.75
N LEU A 487 2.98 -18.21 -28.39
CA LEU A 487 3.01 -16.74 -28.42
C LEU A 487 1.98 -16.16 -29.40
N GLU A 488 1.56 -16.92 -30.40
CA GLU A 488 0.45 -16.53 -31.30
C GLU A 488 -0.89 -16.63 -30.57
N LYS A 489 -1.10 -17.66 -29.74
CA LYS A 489 -2.29 -17.76 -28.88
C LYS A 489 -2.38 -16.63 -27.85
N ARG A 490 -1.24 -16.19 -27.30
CA ARG A 490 -1.22 -15.07 -26.37
C ARG A 490 -1.52 -13.72 -26.99
N LYS A 491 -1.41 -13.58 -28.32
CA LYS A 491 -1.84 -12.34 -28.99
C LYS A 491 -3.35 -12.09 -28.88
N ASP A 492 -4.14 -13.12 -28.59
CA ASP A 492 -5.57 -12.98 -28.34
C ASP A 492 -5.86 -12.62 -26.86
N ASN A 493 -4.95 -12.91 -25.93
CA ASN A 493 -5.12 -12.63 -24.48
C ASN A 493 -4.22 -11.51 -23.94
N THR A 494 -3.19 -11.07 -24.65
CA THR A 494 -2.42 -9.85 -24.38
C THR A 494 -2.35 -9.02 -25.66
N LEU A 495 -3.13 -7.92 -25.63
CA LEU A 495 -3.22 -6.83 -26.61
C LEU A 495 -4.28 -6.98 -27.72
N SER A 496 -5.47 -7.49 -27.39
CA SER A 496 -6.62 -6.59 -27.59
C SER A 496 -6.64 -5.59 -26.44
N ASP A 497 -6.67 -4.32 -26.80
CA ASP A 497 -6.61 -3.11 -25.97
C ASP A 497 -7.81 -2.94 -25.00
N SER A 498 -8.34 -4.02 -24.41
CA SER A 498 -9.55 -3.99 -23.57
C SER A 498 -9.28 -3.76 -22.08
N GLY A 499 -8.03 -3.86 -21.62
CA GLY A 499 -7.63 -3.55 -20.24
C GLY A 499 -7.38 -2.07 -19.95
N ASN A 500 -7.25 -1.22 -20.97
CA ASN A 500 -7.05 0.24 -20.82
C ASN A 500 -7.75 1.10 -21.87
N LEU A 501 -8.68 0.54 -22.66
CA LEU A 501 -9.80 1.35 -23.09
C LEU A 501 -10.68 1.56 -21.86
N LEU A 502 -10.69 2.79 -21.34
CA LEU A 502 -11.92 3.35 -20.77
C LEU A 502 -13.02 3.12 -21.82
N LEU A 503 -13.65 1.95 -21.74
CA LEU A 503 -14.83 1.59 -22.50
C LEU A 503 -15.83 2.70 -22.21
N ASN A 504 -15.98 3.64 -23.14
CA ASN A 504 -16.93 4.73 -23.02
C ASN A 504 -18.33 4.16 -23.30
N LEU A 505 -18.76 3.26 -22.42
CA LEU A 505 -20.04 2.57 -22.49
C LEU A 505 -21.11 3.55 -22.03
N SER A 506 -21.96 3.93 -22.97
CA SER A 506 -23.16 4.70 -22.63
C SER A 506 -24.13 3.82 -21.85
N TYR A 507 -24.99 4.44 -21.04
CA TYR A 507 -26.13 3.73 -20.45
C TYR A 507 -26.96 2.99 -21.51
N GLN A 508 -27.13 3.58 -22.69
CA GLN A 508 -27.84 2.96 -23.80
C GLN A 508 -27.17 1.67 -24.29
N SER A 509 -25.83 1.62 -24.28
CA SER A 509 -25.06 0.43 -24.64
C SER A 509 -25.32 -0.70 -23.65
N LEU A 510 -25.32 -0.40 -22.34
CA LEU A 510 -25.62 -1.38 -21.29
C LEU A 510 -27.10 -1.80 -21.31
N LEU A 511 -28.00 -0.87 -21.59
CA LEU A 511 -29.43 -1.14 -21.73
C LEU A 511 -29.69 -2.10 -22.91
N ASN A 512 -29.07 -1.86 -24.07
CA ASN A 512 -29.20 -2.75 -25.22
C ASN A 512 -28.57 -4.12 -24.94
N ALA A 513 -27.36 -4.14 -24.36
CA ALA A 513 -26.63 -5.37 -24.06
C ALA A 513 -27.37 -6.30 -23.09
N THR A 514 -28.10 -5.73 -22.14
CA THR A 514 -28.88 -6.48 -21.14
C THR A 514 -30.34 -6.68 -21.55
N ASN A 515 -30.73 -6.28 -22.77
CA ASN A 515 -32.12 -6.26 -23.24
C ASN A 515 -33.06 -5.54 -22.24
N GLY A 516 -32.69 -4.33 -21.84
CA GLY A 516 -33.44 -3.51 -20.91
C GLY A 516 -33.31 -3.92 -19.44
N PHE A 517 -32.19 -4.53 -19.04
CA PHE A 517 -32.05 -5.21 -17.74
C PHE A 517 -33.17 -6.24 -17.51
N SER A 518 -33.46 -7.04 -18.54
CA SER A 518 -34.50 -8.07 -18.50
C SER A 518 -34.21 -9.11 -17.42
N SER A 519 -35.26 -9.60 -16.75
CA SER A 519 -35.18 -10.71 -15.81
C SER A 519 -34.65 -12.01 -16.46
N THR A 520 -34.76 -12.15 -17.79
CA THR A 520 -34.18 -13.29 -18.52
C THR A 520 -32.65 -13.27 -18.56
N ASN A 521 -32.06 -12.08 -18.38
CA ASN A 521 -30.62 -11.89 -18.32
C ASN A 521 -30.12 -11.71 -16.88
N LEU A 522 -30.98 -11.85 -15.88
CA LEU A 522 -30.62 -11.70 -14.48
C LEU A 522 -29.83 -12.92 -14.03
N ILE A 523 -28.55 -12.72 -13.69
CA ILE A 523 -27.67 -13.75 -13.16
C ILE A 523 -27.95 -13.97 -11.67
N GLY A 524 -28.19 -12.89 -10.92
CA GLY A 524 -28.50 -12.98 -9.50
C GLY A 524 -28.80 -11.65 -8.83
N VAL A 525 -29.43 -11.71 -7.66
CA VAL A 525 -29.78 -10.56 -6.81
C VAL A 525 -29.22 -10.80 -5.41
N GLY A 526 -28.45 -9.84 -4.91
CA GLY A 526 -27.90 -9.85 -3.55
C GLY A 526 -28.22 -8.57 -2.78
N SER A 527 -27.75 -8.47 -1.54
CA SER A 527 -27.91 -7.27 -0.69
C SER A 527 -27.30 -5.99 -1.27
N PHE A 528 -26.40 -6.13 -2.24
CA PHE A 528 -25.65 -5.04 -2.87
C PHE A 528 -26.03 -4.79 -4.34
N GLY A 529 -27.18 -5.28 -4.79
CA GLY A 529 -27.71 -5.01 -6.12
C GLY A 529 -27.95 -6.26 -6.97
N SER A 530 -28.29 -6.04 -8.24
CA SER A 530 -28.56 -7.08 -9.24
C SER A 530 -27.42 -7.18 -10.27
N VAL A 531 -27.13 -8.39 -10.72
CA VAL A 531 -26.11 -8.67 -11.75
C VAL A 531 -26.80 -9.25 -12.97
N TYR A 532 -26.53 -8.69 -14.16
CA TYR A 532 -27.12 -9.10 -15.42
C TYR A 532 -26.07 -9.59 -16.40
N LYS A 533 -26.40 -10.59 -17.22
CA LYS A 533 -25.64 -11.00 -18.40
C LYS A 533 -25.89 -9.97 -19.51
N GLY A 534 -24.81 -9.45 -20.08
CA GLY A 534 -24.85 -8.51 -21.19
C GLY A 534 -24.11 -9.07 -22.40
N ILE A 535 -24.61 -8.77 -23.59
CA ILE A 535 -23.93 -9.05 -24.86
C ILE A 535 -23.55 -7.70 -25.48
N LEU A 536 -22.27 -7.35 -25.45
CA LEU A 536 -21.74 -6.12 -26.03
C LEU A 536 -21.31 -6.39 -27.47
N ASP A 537 -22.09 -5.91 -28.44
CA ASP A 537 -21.74 -5.98 -29.86
C ASP A 537 -21.05 -4.67 -30.30
N GLN A 538 -19.77 -4.75 -30.65
CA GLN A 538 -18.97 -3.61 -31.12
C GLN A 538 -18.61 -3.71 -32.62
N GLY A 539 -19.37 -4.47 -33.40
CA GLY A 539 -19.26 -4.50 -34.87
C GLY A 539 -18.09 -5.30 -35.45
N ARG A 540 -17.11 -5.72 -34.64
CA ARG A 540 -16.07 -6.70 -35.01
C ARG A 540 -15.91 -7.84 -34.01
N GLN A 541 -16.39 -7.66 -32.78
CA GLN A 541 -16.28 -8.62 -31.68
C GLN A 541 -17.52 -8.51 -30.80
N THR A 542 -17.98 -9.64 -30.30
CA THR A 542 -19.14 -9.75 -29.41
C THR A 542 -18.63 -10.25 -28.07
N ASP A 543 -18.65 -9.39 -27.06
CA ASP A 543 -18.17 -9.73 -25.72
C ASP A 543 -19.34 -10.04 -24.79
N ILE A 544 -19.25 -11.15 -24.07
CA ILE A 544 -20.22 -11.51 -23.04
C ILE A 544 -19.71 -10.99 -21.70
N VAL A 545 -20.53 -10.17 -21.03
CA VAL A 545 -20.14 -9.47 -19.80
C VAL A 545 -21.15 -9.71 -18.67
N ALA A 546 -20.68 -9.61 -17.43
CA ALA A 546 -21.52 -9.51 -16.24
C ALA A 546 -21.59 -8.04 -15.78
N ILE A 547 -22.80 -7.49 -15.70
CA ILE A 547 -23.06 -6.09 -15.38
C ILE A 547 -23.73 -6.01 -14.00
N LYS A 548 -22.97 -5.55 -13.00
CA LYS A 548 -23.47 -5.30 -11.64
C LYS A 548 -23.95 -3.86 -11.51
N VAL A 549 -25.23 -3.68 -11.27
CA VAL A 549 -25.85 -2.35 -11.12
C VAL A 549 -25.68 -1.87 -9.68
N LEU A 550 -25.06 -0.70 -9.48
CA LEU A 550 -24.80 -0.11 -8.16
C LEU A 550 -25.84 0.95 -7.75
N THR A 551 -26.61 1.47 -8.69
CA THR A 551 -27.62 2.54 -8.49
C THR A 551 -28.99 2.13 -9.02
N PRO A 552 -30.12 2.54 -8.42
CA PRO A 552 -31.46 2.21 -8.92
C PRO A 552 -31.67 2.63 -10.38
N CYS A 553 -32.29 1.77 -11.19
CA CYS A 553 -32.55 1.99 -12.63
C CYS A 553 -33.67 3.02 -12.87
N SER A 554 -33.40 4.28 -12.56
CA SER A 554 -34.14 5.44 -13.07
C SER A 554 -33.15 6.59 -13.13
N GLY A 555 -32.94 7.15 -14.33
CA GLY A 555 -31.96 8.21 -14.54
C GLY A 555 -32.10 9.34 -13.51
N ILE A 556 -30.98 9.64 -12.86
CA ILE A 556 -30.77 10.71 -11.90
C ILE A 556 -31.61 10.53 -10.61
N ASP A 557 -30.94 10.25 -9.49
CA ASP A 557 -31.59 10.36 -8.18
C ASP A 557 -31.91 11.84 -7.86
N TYR A 558 -32.76 12.09 -6.86
CA TYR A 558 -33.11 13.45 -6.41
C TYR A 558 -31.91 14.27 -5.89
N GLN A 559 -30.70 13.71 -5.89
CA GLN A 559 -29.42 14.35 -5.55
C GLN A 559 -28.50 14.58 -6.76
N GLY A 560 -28.86 14.16 -7.97
CA GLY A 560 -28.09 14.42 -9.18
C GLY A 560 -27.02 13.38 -9.54
N HIS A 561 -27.01 12.17 -8.95
CA HIS A 561 -25.96 11.19 -9.24
C HIS A 561 -26.21 10.40 -10.54
N ASN A 562 -25.14 10.24 -11.34
CA ASN A 562 -25.11 9.45 -12.56
C ASN A 562 -25.26 7.93 -12.29
N PHE A 563 -25.90 7.21 -13.21
CA PHE A 563 -25.97 5.74 -13.22
C PHE A 563 -24.56 5.13 -13.10
N LYS A 564 -24.36 4.22 -12.13
CA LYS A 564 -23.09 3.49 -11.95
C LYS A 564 -23.34 1.98 -12.04
N ALA A 565 -22.53 1.33 -12.86
CA ALA A 565 -22.47 -0.12 -12.96
C ALA A 565 -21.01 -0.57 -13.06
N LEU A 566 -20.73 -1.78 -12.59
CA LEU A 566 -19.45 -2.46 -12.79
C LEU A 566 -19.66 -3.50 -13.90
N VAL A 567 -18.76 -3.53 -14.87
CA VAL A 567 -18.79 -4.45 -16.00
C VAL A 567 -17.59 -5.36 -15.89
N TYR A 568 -17.84 -6.67 -15.82
CA TYR A 568 -16.83 -7.72 -15.70
C TYR A 568 -16.92 -8.67 -16.90
N GLY A 569 -15.85 -9.38 -17.21
CA GLY A 569 -15.93 -10.55 -18.09
C GLY A 569 -16.93 -11.57 -17.52
N PHE A 570 -17.72 -12.19 -18.38
CA PHE A 570 -18.65 -13.24 -17.96
C PHE A 570 -17.92 -14.59 -17.88
N MET A 571 -18.03 -15.26 -16.74
CA MET A 571 -17.40 -16.57 -16.50
C MET A 571 -18.31 -17.67 -17.05
N GLU A 572 -18.05 -18.12 -18.28
CA GLU A 572 -18.94 -19.00 -19.04
C GLU A 572 -19.18 -20.36 -18.38
N ASN A 573 -18.17 -20.89 -17.69
CA ASN A 573 -18.23 -22.19 -17.04
C ASN A 573 -18.82 -22.12 -15.61
N GLY A 574 -19.32 -20.97 -15.18
CA GLY A 574 -20.00 -20.83 -13.88
C GLY A 574 -19.02 -20.87 -12.70
N ASN A 575 -19.40 -21.52 -11.61
CA ASN A 575 -18.59 -21.62 -10.39
C ASN A 575 -18.21 -23.07 -10.06
N LEU A 576 -17.13 -23.25 -9.32
CA LEU A 576 -16.57 -24.56 -8.99
C LEU A 576 -17.52 -25.45 -8.18
N ASP A 577 -18.43 -24.90 -7.38
CA ASP A 577 -19.43 -25.69 -6.65
C ASP A 577 -20.34 -26.49 -7.61
N GLU A 578 -20.69 -25.93 -8.76
CA GLU A 578 -21.52 -26.60 -9.78
C GLU A 578 -20.81 -27.76 -10.47
N TRP A 579 -19.48 -27.70 -10.58
CA TRP A 579 -18.65 -28.75 -11.16
C TRP A 579 -18.36 -29.87 -10.16
N LEU A 580 -18.20 -29.54 -8.88
CA LEU A 580 -17.97 -30.53 -7.83
C LEU A 580 -19.27 -31.21 -7.39
N HIS A 581 -20.39 -30.49 -7.41
CA HIS A 581 -21.69 -30.95 -6.90
C HIS A 581 -22.83 -30.76 -7.90
N PRO A 582 -22.78 -31.41 -9.08
CA PRO A 582 -23.82 -31.25 -10.10
C PRO A 582 -25.19 -31.68 -9.53
N THR A 583 -26.16 -30.77 -9.54
CA THR A 583 -27.52 -31.09 -9.11
C THR A 583 -28.27 -31.75 -10.27
N SER A 584 -28.81 -32.95 -10.05
CA SER A 584 -29.68 -33.61 -11.03
C SER A 584 -31.00 -32.83 -11.14
N ARG A 585 -31.05 -31.81 -12.02
CA ARG A 585 -32.28 -31.12 -12.39
C ARG A 585 -32.97 -31.94 -13.48
N MET A 586 -34.23 -32.32 -13.24
CA MET A 586 -34.96 -33.24 -14.12
C MET A 586 -35.49 -32.64 -15.43
N ASP A 587 -35.25 -31.36 -15.76
CA ASP A 587 -36.01 -30.71 -16.85
C ASP A 587 -35.23 -29.68 -17.71
N GLU A 588 -33.92 -29.85 -17.97
CA GLU A 588 -33.23 -29.07 -19.02
C GLU A 588 -32.31 -29.96 -19.87
N ALA A 589 -32.12 -29.56 -21.14
CA ALA A 589 -31.52 -30.34 -22.21
C ALA A 589 -30.13 -30.89 -21.87
N VAL A 590 -29.76 -32.00 -22.52
CA VAL A 590 -28.52 -32.77 -22.36
C VAL A 590 -27.27 -31.87 -22.45
N GLU A 591 -26.86 -31.27 -21.33
CA GLU A 591 -25.51 -30.75 -21.14
C GLU A 591 -24.58 -31.93 -20.86
N GLU A 592 -23.35 -31.86 -21.37
CA GLU A 592 -22.31 -32.84 -21.05
C GLU A 592 -22.14 -32.93 -19.53
N PRO A 593 -21.85 -34.13 -18.98
CA PRO A 593 -21.62 -34.26 -17.55
C PRO A 593 -20.46 -33.37 -17.12
N LYS A 594 -20.74 -32.34 -16.31
CA LYS A 594 -19.74 -31.45 -15.72
C LYS A 594 -18.81 -32.25 -14.81
N ASN A 595 -17.68 -32.69 -15.37
CA ASN A 595 -16.65 -33.46 -14.67
C ASN A 595 -15.30 -32.77 -14.83
N LEU A 596 -14.58 -32.56 -13.73
CA LEU A 596 -13.21 -32.05 -13.74
C LEU A 596 -12.20 -33.20 -13.61
N SER A 597 -11.29 -33.30 -14.57
CA SER A 597 -10.13 -34.20 -14.52
C SER A 597 -9.19 -33.83 -13.37
N ILE A 598 -8.32 -34.77 -12.97
CA ILE A 598 -7.31 -34.50 -11.94
C ILE A 598 -6.43 -33.29 -12.27
N LEU A 599 -6.08 -33.11 -13.55
CA LEU A 599 -5.24 -32.02 -14.02
C LEU A 599 -5.97 -30.68 -13.97
N GLN A 600 -7.25 -30.64 -14.35
CA GLN A 600 -8.06 -29.43 -14.25
C GLN A 600 -8.28 -29.01 -12.80
N ARG A 601 -8.56 -29.97 -11.90
CA ARG A 601 -8.69 -29.69 -10.45
C ARG A 601 -7.39 -29.12 -9.87
N LEU A 602 -6.25 -29.68 -10.26
CA LEU A 602 -4.93 -29.19 -9.84
C LEU A 602 -4.65 -27.77 -10.39
N ASN A 603 -4.97 -27.51 -11.66
CA ASN A 603 -4.79 -26.19 -12.26
C ASN A 603 -5.66 -25.13 -11.56
N ILE A 604 -6.95 -25.42 -11.34
CA ILE A 604 -7.86 -24.52 -10.62
C ILE A 604 -7.35 -24.24 -9.20
N ALA A 605 -6.85 -25.26 -8.49
CA ALA A 605 -6.23 -25.07 -7.19
C ALA A 605 -5.00 -24.14 -7.25
N ILE A 606 -4.13 -24.31 -8.25
CA ILE A 606 -2.98 -23.44 -8.47
C ILE A 606 -3.44 -22.00 -8.78
N ASP A 607 -4.46 -21.83 -9.61
CA ASP A 607 -4.99 -20.50 -9.95
C ASP A 607 -5.53 -19.77 -8.70
N VAL A 608 -6.28 -20.48 -7.84
CA VAL A 608 -6.75 -19.94 -6.56
C VAL A 608 -5.59 -19.61 -5.61
N ALA A 609 -4.56 -20.46 -5.54
CA ALA A 609 -3.38 -20.19 -4.72
C ALA A 609 -2.63 -18.94 -5.21
N ASN A 610 -2.47 -18.78 -6.51
CA ASN A 610 -1.85 -17.59 -7.11
C ASN A 610 -2.66 -16.32 -6.80
N ALA A 611 -3.99 -16.40 -6.86
CA ALA A 611 -4.85 -15.28 -6.51
C ALA A 611 -4.72 -14.89 -5.03
N LEU A 612 -4.70 -15.87 -4.10
CA LEU A 612 -4.47 -15.59 -2.67
C LEU A 612 -3.08 -15.02 -2.42
N ASP A 613 -2.05 -15.56 -3.07
CA ASP A 613 -0.68 -15.07 -2.93
C ASP A 613 -0.56 -13.60 -3.39
N TYR A 614 -1.18 -13.26 -4.52
CA TYR A 614 -1.27 -11.88 -4.99
C TYR A 614 -1.98 -10.98 -3.96
N LEU A 615 -3.14 -11.41 -3.44
CA LEU A 615 -3.88 -10.63 -2.45
C LEU A 615 -3.08 -10.43 -1.17
N HIS A 616 -2.40 -11.47 -0.68
CA HIS A 616 -1.66 -11.44 0.60
C HIS A 616 -0.32 -10.69 0.51
N HIS A 617 0.25 -10.54 -0.68
CA HIS A 617 1.56 -9.90 -0.87
C HIS A 617 1.54 -8.64 -1.75
N CYS A 618 0.36 -8.12 -2.09
CA CYS A 618 0.25 -6.81 -2.73
C CYS A 618 0.59 -5.67 -1.73
N GLN A 619 0.72 -4.43 -2.22
CA GLN A 619 1.17 -3.26 -1.45
C GLN A 619 0.42 -3.06 -0.11
N THR A 620 -0.84 -3.45 -0.04
CA THR A 620 -1.60 -3.52 1.20
C THR A 620 -2.29 -4.87 1.23
N PRO A 621 -1.80 -5.85 2.02
CA PRO A 621 -2.32 -7.21 2.00
C PRO A 621 -3.84 -7.25 2.16
N ILE A 622 -4.52 -8.02 1.33
CA ILE A 622 -5.98 -8.17 1.33
C ILE A 622 -6.31 -9.58 1.78
N VAL A 623 -7.09 -9.72 2.85
CA VAL A 623 -7.65 -11.01 3.29
C VAL A 623 -9.06 -11.14 2.74
N HIS A 624 -9.37 -12.22 2.04
CA HIS A 624 -10.64 -12.47 1.38
C HIS A 624 -11.78 -12.81 2.34
N CYS A 625 -11.50 -13.60 3.39
CA CYS A 625 -12.42 -13.99 4.48
C CYS A 625 -13.65 -14.83 4.08
N ASN A 626 -13.77 -15.29 2.82
CA ASN A 626 -14.95 -16.02 2.34
C ASN A 626 -14.64 -16.97 1.18
N LEU A 627 -13.53 -17.71 1.29
CA LEU A 627 -13.11 -18.63 0.25
C LEU A 627 -13.91 -19.95 0.35
N LYS A 628 -14.56 -20.35 -0.75
CA LYS A 628 -15.37 -21.58 -0.89
C LYS A 628 -15.64 -21.88 -2.37
N PRO A 629 -16.05 -23.11 -2.76
CA PRO A 629 -16.25 -23.48 -4.16
C PRO A 629 -17.19 -22.54 -4.94
N SER A 630 -18.27 -22.05 -4.32
CA SER A 630 -19.23 -21.16 -5.00
C SER A 630 -18.65 -19.78 -5.35
N ASN A 631 -17.51 -19.43 -4.75
CA ASN A 631 -16.82 -18.15 -4.93
C ASN A 631 -15.60 -18.30 -5.85
N ILE A 632 -15.34 -19.51 -6.38
CA ILE A 632 -14.34 -19.73 -7.43
C ILE A 632 -15.09 -19.81 -8.76
N LEU A 633 -14.94 -18.80 -9.60
CA LEU A 633 -15.54 -18.75 -10.93
C LEU A 633 -14.59 -19.38 -11.95
N ILE A 634 -15.13 -19.94 -13.03
CA ILE A 634 -14.36 -20.63 -14.07
C ILE A 634 -14.67 -19.97 -15.41
N ASP A 635 -13.62 -19.50 -16.10
CA ASP A 635 -13.75 -18.93 -17.44
C ASP A 635 -13.79 -20.02 -18.53
N ASP A 636 -13.94 -19.60 -19.79
CA ASP A 636 -14.01 -20.46 -20.97
C ASP A 636 -12.72 -21.29 -21.21
N GLU A 637 -11.57 -20.82 -20.72
CA GLU A 637 -10.28 -21.52 -20.77
C GLU A 637 -10.06 -22.49 -19.59
N MET A 638 -11.04 -22.67 -18.71
CA MET A 638 -10.97 -23.48 -17.49
C MET A 638 -9.97 -22.95 -16.45
N ILE A 639 -9.73 -21.63 -16.43
CA ILE A 639 -8.92 -20.95 -15.42
C ILE A 639 -9.81 -20.58 -14.22
N GLY A 640 -9.31 -20.82 -13.01
CA GLY A 640 -10.00 -20.48 -11.78
C GLY A 640 -9.81 -19.01 -11.37
N HIS A 641 -10.91 -18.30 -11.10
CA HIS A 641 -10.92 -16.91 -10.66
C HIS A 641 -11.56 -16.77 -9.28
N VAL A 642 -10.88 -16.14 -8.33
CA VAL A 642 -11.41 -15.88 -6.98
C VAL A 642 -12.37 -14.68 -7.03
N GLY A 643 -13.61 -14.86 -6.58
CA GLY A 643 -14.66 -13.85 -6.56
C GLY A 643 -15.34 -13.68 -5.20
N ASP A 644 -16.28 -12.73 -5.11
CA ASP A 644 -17.05 -12.39 -3.91
C ASP A 644 -16.21 -11.84 -2.72
N PHE A 645 -15.62 -10.66 -2.96
CA PHE A 645 -14.87 -9.87 -1.97
C PHE A 645 -15.75 -9.12 -0.96
N GLY A 646 -17.03 -9.49 -0.79
CA GLY A 646 -17.97 -8.78 0.08
C GLY A 646 -17.56 -8.73 1.57
N LEU A 647 -16.69 -9.66 1.99
CA LEU A 647 -16.15 -9.74 3.36
C LEU A 647 -14.65 -9.41 3.43
N ALA A 648 -14.03 -9.02 2.31
CA ALA A 648 -12.59 -8.82 2.25
C ALA A 648 -12.12 -7.63 3.12
N LYS A 649 -10.88 -7.70 3.59
CA LYS A 649 -10.26 -6.71 4.48
C LYS A 649 -8.84 -6.38 4.04
N PHE A 650 -8.49 -5.10 4.12
CA PHE A 650 -7.12 -4.64 3.99
C PHE A 650 -6.41 -4.80 5.34
N LEU A 651 -5.23 -5.41 5.35
CA LEU A 651 -4.30 -5.38 6.46
C LEU A 651 -3.37 -4.19 6.23
N PHE A 652 -3.45 -3.22 7.12
CA PHE A 652 -2.51 -2.11 7.13
C PHE A 652 -1.34 -2.52 8.02
N ASP A 653 -0.13 -2.55 7.47
CA ASP A 653 1.08 -2.59 8.27
C ASP A 653 1.10 -1.32 9.12
N VAL A 654 0.99 -1.49 10.44
CA VAL A 654 1.14 -0.40 11.40
C VAL A 654 2.62 -0.02 11.41
N ILE A 655 2.99 0.85 10.48
CA ILE A 655 4.18 1.69 10.57
C ILE A 655 3.65 3.11 10.78
N GLU A 656 4.12 3.73 11.87
CA GLU A 656 3.74 5.04 12.43
C GLU A 656 2.60 5.06 13.47
N ASP A 657 2.99 4.98 14.74
CA ASP A 657 2.59 5.88 15.83
C ASP A 657 1.18 6.51 15.79
N TYR A 658 0.13 5.68 15.71
CA TYR A 658 -1.20 6.02 16.20
C TYR A 658 -1.84 4.79 16.83
N SER A 659 -2.24 4.91 18.09
CA SER A 659 -3.20 4.01 18.74
C SER A 659 -4.56 4.13 18.06
N ILE A 660 -4.75 3.35 17.00
CA ILE A 660 -6.06 3.06 16.41
C ILE A 660 -6.31 1.57 16.67
N ASP A 661 -7.08 1.27 17.71
CA ASP A 661 -7.70 -0.05 17.86
C ASP A 661 -8.65 -0.28 16.67
N PRO A 662 -8.44 -1.32 15.83
CA PRO A 662 -9.32 -1.59 14.70
C PRO A 662 -10.59 -2.30 15.17
N LEU A 663 -11.66 -1.53 15.41
CA LEU A 663 -13.01 -2.09 15.51
C LEU A 663 -13.49 -2.55 14.13
N SER A 664 -13.82 -3.83 14.02
CA SER A 664 -14.92 -4.26 13.16
C SER A 664 -15.91 -5.13 13.93
N SER A 665 -17.17 -4.98 13.55
CA SER A 665 -18.41 -5.64 13.94
C SER A 665 -18.35 -6.99 14.69
N VAL A 666 -19.08 -7.04 15.80
CA VAL A 666 -19.56 -8.26 16.48
C VAL A 666 -20.64 -8.93 15.60
N GLY A 667 -20.29 -10.06 15.01
CA GLY A 667 -21.16 -10.96 14.25
C GLY A 667 -20.32 -12.11 13.70
N VAL A 668 -20.84 -13.34 13.69
CA VAL A 668 -20.14 -14.53 13.18
C VAL A 668 -19.60 -14.25 11.77
N ARG A 669 -18.29 -14.38 11.57
CA ARG A 669 -17.60 -14.02 10.32
C ARG A 669 -17.33 -15.26 9.47
N GLY A 670 -17.53 -15.14 8.16
CA GLY A 670 -17.26 -16.19 7.15
C GLY A 670 -18.35 -17.26 7.00
N THR A 671 -18.20 -18.13 5.99
CA THR A 671 -19.14 -19.25 5.75
C THR A 671 -18.87 -20.39 6.73
N VAL A 672 -19.92 -20.85 7.43
CA VAL A 672 -19.87 -21.98 8.38
C VAL A 672 -19.31 -23.22 7.68
N GLY A 673 -18.22 -23.80 8.22
CA GLY A 673 -17.54 -24.98 7.68
C GLY A 673 -16.22 -24.70 6.95
N TYR A 674 -16.04 -23.50 6.39
CA TYR A 674 -14.80 -23.08 5.70
C TYR A 674 -13.95 -22.12 6.52
N THR A 675 -14.61 -21.36 7.38
CA THR A 675 -13.97 -20.30 8.18
C THR A 675 -13.08 -20.89 9.27
N HIS A 676 -11.87 -20.34 9.45
CA HIS A 676 -11.01 -20.70 10.57
C HIS A 676 -11.74 -20.52 11.92
N PRO A 677 -11.64 -21.49 12.86
CA PRO A 677 -12.41 -21.48 14.12
C PRO A 677 -12.26 -20.19 14.95
N GLU A 678 -11.11 -19.52 14.85
CA GLU A 678 -10.82 -18.31 15.63
C GLU A 678 -11.61 -17.07 15.18
N TYR A 679 -12.10 -17.05 13.93
CA TYR A 679 -12.93 -15.95 13.40
C TYR A 679 -14.35 -15.94 13.99
N GLY A 680 -14.81 -17.09 14.54
CA GLY A 680 -16.04 -17.20 15.31
C GLY A 680 -15.95 -16.67 16.74
N MET A 681 -14.73 -16.39 17.25
CA MET A 681 -14.45 -15.98 18.63
C MET A 681 -14.03 -14.50 18.79
N GLY A 682 -14.06 -13.71 17.71
CA GLY A 682 -13.77 -12.28 17.76
C GLY A 682 -12.29 -11.91 17.67
N ASN A 683 -11.43 -12.82 17.20
CA ASN A 683 -10.02 -12.52 16.92
C ASN A 683 -9.83 -11.68 15.64
N GLU A 684 -8.64 -11.08 15.51
CA GLU A 684 -8.25 -10.25 14.37
C GLU A 684 -8.14 -11.06 13.06
N VAL A 685 -8.38 -10.38 11.93
CA VAL A 685 -8.32 -10.96 10.59
C VAL A 685 -6.87 -11.13 10.17
N SER A 686 -6.54 -12.24 9.52
CA SER A 686 -5.16 -12.60 9.15
C SER A 686 -5.12 -13.33 7.82
N THR A 687 -3.99 -13.27 7.11
CA THR A 687 -3.78 -14.07 5.89
C THR A 687 -3.86 -15.58 6.18
N TYR A 688 -3.51 -16.01 7.39
CA TYR A 688 -3.59 -17.42 7.81
C TYR A 688 -5.01 -18.00 7.78
N GLY A 689 -6.06 -17.21 8.00
CA GLY A 689 -7.43 -17.75 7.92
C GLY A 689 -7.91 -18.00 6.49
N ASP A 690 -7.40 -17.23 5.51
CA ASP A 690 -7.59 -17.54 4.10
C ASP A 690 -6.83 -18.82 3.72
N VAL A 691 -5.60 -18.99 4.22
CA VAL A 691 -4.81 -20.22 4.00
C VAL A 691 -5.53 -21.44 4.58
N TYR A 692 -6.16 -21.32 5.74
CA TYR A 692 -7.00 -22.38 6.29
C TYR A 692 -8.21 -22.68 5.39
N SER A 693 -8.94 -21.64 4.96
CA SER A 693 -10.10 -21.78 4.08
C SER A 693 -9.72 -22.42 2.75
N TYR A 694 -8.53 -22.10 2.23
CA TYR A 694 -7.93 -22.73 1.05
C TYR A 694 -7.62 -24.21 1.28
N GLY A 695 -7.10 -24.58 2.46
CA GLY A 695 -6.94 -25.98 2.85
C GLY A 695 -8.25 -26.77 2.84
N ILE A 696 -9.35 -26.16 3.32
CA ILE A 696 -10.68 -26.77 3.27
C ILE A 696 -11.18 -26.92 1.83
N LEU A 697 -11.04 -25.86 1.02
CA LEU A 697 -11.37 -25.86 -0.40
C LEU A 697 -10.63 -26.97 -1.15
N MET A 698 -9.33 -27.14 -0.88
CA MET A 698 -8.49 -28.19 -1.47
C MET A 698 -9.01 -29.58 -1.17
N ILE A 699 -9.40 -29.84 0.09
CA ILE A 699 -9.96 -31.14 0.49
C ILE A 699 -11.24 -31.42 -0.30
N GLU A 700 -12.13 -30.44 -0.40
CA GLU A 700 -13.39 -30.58 -1.14
C GLU A 700 -13.20 -30.77 -2.65
N ILE A 701 -12.22 -30.07 -3.24
CA ILE A 701 -11.85 -30.23 -4.65
C ILE A 701 -11.52 -31.69 -4.96
N PHE A 702 -10.79 -32.41 -4.11
CA PHE A 702 -10.36 -33.79 -4.43
C PHE A 702 -11.31 -34.88 -3.91
N ILE A 703 -12.16 -34.58 -2.94
CA ILE A 703 -13.15 -35.53 -2.40
C ILE A 703 -14.48 -35.46 -3.16
N GLY A 704 -14.83 -34.29 -3.71
CA GLY A 704 -16.10 -34.11 -4.43
C GLY A 704 -17.34 -34.21 -3.54
N GLN A 705 -17.23 -33.91 -2.24
CA GLN A 705 -18.36 -33.93 -1.29
C GLN A 705 -18.49 -32.63 -0.49
N ARG A 706 -19.72 -32.11 -0.33
CA ARG A 706 -20.00 -30.89 0.46
C ARG A 706 -19.79 -31.11 1.96
N LEU A 707 -19.17 -30.13 2.63
CA LEU A 707 -18.93 -30.11 4.09
C LEU A 707 -20.18 -30.21 4.98
N VAL A 708 -21.38 -29.96 4.43
CA VAL A 708 -22.66 -29.95 5.18
C VAL A 708 -23.50 -31.22 4.95
N ALA A 709 -22.90 -32.29 4.42
CA ALA A 709 -23.61 -33.56 4.25
C ALA A 709 -24.14 -34.07 5.61
N LYS A 710 -25.40 -34.50 5.64
CA LYS A 710 -26.13 -35.05 6.82
C LYS A 710 -25.47 -36.26 7.51
N MET A 711 -24.27 -36.68 7.09
CA MET A 711 -23.56 -37.84 7.60
C MET A 711 -22.71 -37.56 8.86
N PHE A 712 -22.50 -36.30 9.25
CA PHE A 712 -21.70 -35.94 10.44
C PHE A 712 -22.59 -35.69 11.67
N GLN A 713 -23.32 -36.72 12.11
CA GLN A 713 -24.28 -36.58 13.22
C GLN A 713 -23.63 -36.56 14.62
N ASP A 714 -22.33 -36.83 14.76
CA ASP A 714 -21.65 -36.85 16.05
C ASP A 714 -20.21 -36.30 15.95
N SER A 715 -20.03 -34.99 16.11
CA SER A 715 -18.77 -34.30 16.47
C SER A 715 -17.53 -34.38 15.57
N LEU A 716 -17.58 -34.93 14.36
CA LEU A 716 -16.45 -34.93 13.41
C LEU A 716 -16.69 -33.96 12.25
N ASN A 717 -15.80 -32.97 12.09
CA ASN A 717 -15.73 -32.15 10.87
C ASN A 717 -14.97 -32.92 9.75
N LEU A 718 -15.13 -32.52 8.47
CA LEU A 718 -14.50 -33.18 7.32
C LEU A 718 -12.98 -33.34 7.49
N CYS A 719 -12.31 -32.38 8.13
CA CYS A 719 -10.87 -32.45 8.42
C CYS A 719 -10.51 -33.59 9.37
N ASP A 720 -11.28 -33.80 10.42
CA ASP A 720 -11.04 -34.89 11.39
C ASP A 720 -11.31 -36.26 10.75
N PHE A 721 -12.31 -36.35 9.86
CA PHE A 721 -12.56 -37.53 9.04
C PHE A 721 -11.37 -37.83 8.12
N VAL A 722 -10.93 -36.86 7.31
CA VAL A 722 -9.79 -37.04 6.39
C VAL A 722 -8.50 -37.38 7.13
N LYS A 723 -8.23 -36.73 8.28
CA LYS A 723 -7.08 -37.03 9.13
C LYS A 723 -7.12 -38.45 9.72
N ALA A 724 -8.30 -38.96 10.06
CA ALA A 724 -8.45 -40.32 10.57
C ALA A 724 -8.24 -41.39 9.48
N THR A 725 -8.48 -41.05 8.21
CA THR A 725 -8.43 -41.98 7.08
C THR A 725 -7.08 -42.01 6.32
N LEU A 726 -6.26 -40.96 6.46
CA LEU A 726 -4.87 -40.92 5.97
C LEU A 726 -3.93 -41.59 7.00
N PRO A 727 -3.27 -42.72 6.69
CA PRO A 727 -2.51 -42.96 5.45
C PRO A 727 -2.90 -44.20 4.60
N GLU A 728 -3.83 -45.06 5.02
CA GLU A 728 -4.04 -46.39 4.39
C GLU A 728 -5.31 -46.51 3.51
N GLN A 729 -6.24 -45.54 3.53
CA GLN A 729 -7.57 -45.66 2.90
C GLN A 729 -7.94 -44.49 1.97
N ILE A 730 -6.96 -43.91 1.27
CA ILE A 730 -7.15 -42.74 0.37
C ILE A 730 -8.16 -43.03 -0.75
N ILE A 731 -8.17 -44.25 -1.29
CA ILE A 731 -9.07 -44.66 -2.38
C ILE A 731 -10.54 -44.61 -1.93
N ASP A 732 -10.79 -44.78 -0.64
CA ASP A 732 -12.16 -44.84 -0.08
C ASP A 732 -12.77 -43.44 0.13
N ILE A 733 -11.98 -42.38 -0.01
CA ILE A 733 -12.40 -40.98 0.24
C ILE A 733 -12.22 -40.04 -0.96
N ILE A 734 -11.40 -40.40 -1.94
CA ILE A 734 -11.23 -39.60 -3.17
C ILE A 734 -12.51 -39.67 -4.02
N ASP A 735 -12.81 -38.57 -4.71
CA ASP A 735 -13.91 -38.51 -5.67
C ASP A 735 -13.83 -39.69 -6.66
N PRO A 736 -14.86 -40.57 -6.72
CA PRO A 736 -14.85 -41.73 -7.60
C PRO A 736 -14.65 -41.40 -9.08
N ILE A 737 -15.01 -40.18 -9.51
CA ILE A 737 -14.77 -39.70 -10.88
C ILE A 737 -13.27 -39.70 -11.23
N LEU A 738 -12.42 -39.37 -10.26
CA LEU A 738 -10.96 -39.36 -10.42
C LEU A 738 -10.36 -40.77 -10.50
N LEU A 739 -11.08 -41.80 -10.02
CA LEU A 739 -10.65 -43.19 -10.11
C LEU A 739 -11.03 -43.83 -11.45
N LEU A 740 -12.15 -43.40 -12.05
CA LEU A 740 -12.64 -43.88 -13.35
C LEU A 740 -11.69 -43.48 -14.50
N GLU A 741 -11.04 -42.31 -14.43
CA GLU A 741 -10.01 -41.90 -15.42
C GLU A 741 -8.82 -42.87 -15.49
N ARG A 742 -8.55 -43.62 -14.41
CA ARG A 742 -7.42 -44.56 -14.34
C ARG A 742 -7.69 -45.89 -15.05
N GLU A 743 -8.96 -46.28 -15.22
CA GLU A 743 -9.32 -47.50 -15.95
C GLU A 743 -9.38 -47.27 -17.47
N GLU A 744 -9.82 -46.11 -17.94
CA GLU A 744 -9.79 -45.78 -19.38
C GLU A 744 -8.37 -45.51 -19.90
N GLY A 745 -7.48 -44.95 -19.07
CA GLY A 745 -6.05 -44.77 -19.41
C GLY A 745 -5.21 -46.05 -19.45
N ARG A 746 -5.74 -47.21 -19.01
CA ARG A 746 -5.08 -48.53 -19.17
C ARG A 746 -5.53 -49.27 -20.44
N GLN A 747 -6.53 -48.77 -21.16
CA GLN A 747 -7.00 -49.33 -22.44
C GLN A 747 -6.76 -48.42 -23.65
N ARG A 748 -5.97 -47.33 -23.51
CA ARG A 748 -5.49 -46.52 -24.65
C ARG A 748 -3.98 -46.49 -24.74
#